data_AF-A0AAV2BE44-F1
#
_entry.id   AF-A0AAV2BE44-F1
#
_cell.length_a   1.000
_cell.length_b   1.000
_cell.length_c   1.000
_cell.angle_alpha   90.00
_cell.angle_beta   90.00
_cell.angle_gamma   90.00
#
_symmetry.space_group_name_H-M   'P 1'
#
loop_
_entity.id
_entity.type
_entity.pdbx_description
1 polymer ?
#
loop_
_entity_poly.entity_id
_entity_poly.type
_entity_poly.pdbx_seq_one_letter_code
_entity_poly.pdbx_strand_id
1 'polypeptide(L)'
;MSKEFIEAEMALFAKQCKEIDVLITTALIPGKPAPKLISKEMVESMKPGSVIVDLASEAGGNVATTRPGELYVHNGVIHIGYTDLPSRLPTQSSTLYANNISKFLLSIGEKDHFHINLEDEVVRGSIVLHEGKLLWPPPPPKEVPAPPAPKAAVAKVAPPEPNYFNVTLKDSLLYTSGLSTLLGLGVASPNPAFTTMMTTLGLSGIVGYHTVWGVTPALHSPLMSVTNAISGITAVGGLLIMGGGVLPHTIPQTLGAAATFLSTINICGGFLVTKRMLDMFRRPTDPPEYNYLYAIPGTAFVGGYAALAAAGYPEIHQMAYLGSSLCCVGALAGLASQKTSRLGNALGMVGVSSGLVSTLGVMDIPPELAIQIAGCMTGGGALGLAIAKKIEITDLPQLVAAFHSLVGMAAVLTCVATYIVDFPTFATDPAANAIKTALFLGTFIGGITFSGSLVAYGKLQGLLNSAPLLLPGRHALNLGLLGANVGAMAYYLMSSSNMAGLSCLGATSALSMLMGVTLTAAIGGADMPVVITVLNSYSGWALCAEGFMLNNNLMTIVGALIGSSGAILSYIMCKAMNRSLPNVILGGYGTSSTGAGKPMAVTGTHTEVDVPQAVQLIRDAKNIIITPGYGLCVAKAQYPLAEMVKTLTDKGKKVRFGIHPVAGRMPGQLNVLLAEAGVPYDMVLEMEEINDDFKDTDLVLVIGANDTVNSAAEEDPNSIIAGMPVLKVWLAKQVIVMKRSLGVGYAAVDNPIFYKENTAMLLGDAKKTCDALLGEVTKELGS
;
A
#
# COMPACT_ATOMS: atom_id res chain seq x y z
N MET A 1 -41.24 -17.44 36.40
CA MET A 1 -41.85 -18.02 35.19
C MET A 1 -43.35 -18.12 35.42
N SER A 2 -44.17 -17.87 34.38
CA SER A 2 -45.61 -18.12 34.47
C SER A 2 -45.88 -19.63 34.54
N LYS A 3 -47.06 -20.01 35.00
CA LYS A 3 -47.43 -21.41 35.17
C LYS A 3 -47.51 -22.12 33.80
N GLU A 4 -48.00 -21.40 32.80
CA GLU A 4 -48.15 -21.86 31.42
C GLU A 4 -46.79 -22.14 30.77
N PHE A 5 -45.76 -21.34 31.10
CA PHE A 5 -44.41 -21.57 30.61
C PHE A 5 -43.82 -22.87 31.18
N ILE A 6 -43.98 -23.09 32.49
CA ILE A 6 -43.48 -24.30 33.15
C ILE A 6 -44.21 -25.54 32.62
N GLU A 7 -45.53 -25.47 32.41
CA GLU A 7 -46.28 -26.60 31.84
C GLU A 7 -45.83 -26.95 30.42
N ALA A 8 -45.58 -25.95 29.57
CA ALA A 8 -45.06 -26.15 28.21
C ALA A 8 -43.62 -26.71 28.22
N GLU A 9 -42.76 -26.19 29.11
CA GLU A 9 -41.39 -26.63 29.31
C GLU A 9 -41.35 -28.10 29.79
N MET A 10 -42.18 -28.46 30.76
CA MET A 10 -42.31 -29.84 31.26
C MET A 10 -42.83 -30.79 30.17
N ALA A 11 -43.77 -30.37 29.34
CA ALA A 11 -44.27 -31.17 28.21
C ALA A 11 -43.16 -31.41 27.16
N LEU A 12 -42.32 -30.41 26.90
CA LEU A 12 -41.16 -30.54 26.03
C LEU A 12 -40.14 -31.52 26.62
N PHE A 13 -39.81 -31.42 27.91
CA PHE A 13 -38.89 -32.33 28.58
C PHE A 13 -39.39 -33.77 28.55
N ALA A 14 -40.67 -34.02 28.82
CA ALA A 14 -41.25 -35.36 28.71
C ALA A 14 -41.13 -35.95 27.30
N LYS A 15 -41.25 -35.13 26.26
CA LYS A 15 -41.05 -35.59 24.89
C LYS A 15 -39.57 -35.93 24.62
N GLN A 16 -38.66 -35.05 25.02
CA GLN A 16 -37.22 -35.21 24.79
C GLN A 16 -36.62 -36.38 25.59
N CYS A 17 -37.05 -36.61 26.83
CA CYS A 17 -36.58 -37.72 27.68
C CYS A 17 -36.73 -39.10 27.02
N LYS A 18 -37.70 -39.29 26.13
CA LYS A 18 -37.90 -40.56 25.40
C LYS A 18 -36.84 -40.82 24.33
N GLU A 19 -36.23 -39.77 23.82
CA GLU A 19 -35.34 -39.83 22.64
C GLU A 19 -33.86 -39.83 23.04
N ILE A 20 -33.52 -39.08 24.10
CA ILE A 20 -32.14 -38.81 24.52
C ILE A 20 -31.53 -39.94 25.36
N ASP A 21 -30.22 -40.14 25.20
CA ASP A 21 -29.48 -41.17 25.92
C ASP A 21 -28.74 -40.61 27.16
N VAL A 22 -28.43 -39.30 27.16
CA VAL A 22 -27.80 -38.60 28.30
C VAL A 22 -28.56 -37.31 28.60
N LEU A 23 -28.88 -37.08 29.87
CA LEU A 23 -29.55 -35.88 30.36
C LEU A 23 -28.69 -35.20 31.43
N ILE A 24 -28.28 -33.96 31.20
CA ILE A 24 -27.51 -33.16 32.16
C ILE A 24 -28.37 -31.99 32.64
N THR A 25 -28.61 -31.90 33.95
CA THR A 25 -29.43 -30.84 34.54
C THR A 25 -28.61 -29.89 35.39
N THR A 26 -28.82 -28.58 35.22
CA THR A 26 -28.00 -27.52 35.84
C THR A 26 -28.81 -26.35 36.40
N ALA A 27 -30.15 -26.46 36.42
CA ALA A 27 -30.99 -25.33 36.78
C ALA A 27 -30.88 -25.04 38.29
N LEU A 28 -30.50 -23.82 38.64
CA LEU A 28 -30.34 -23.38 40.02
C LEU A 28 -30.87 -21.95 40.17
N ILE A 29 -31.66 -21.71 41.22
CA ILE A 29 -32.20 -20.40 41.53
C ILE A 29 -31.47 -19.86 42.77
N PRO A 30 -30.80 -18.69 42.70
CA PRO A 30 -30.09 -18.14 43.86
C PRO A 30 -31.00 -18.04 45.09
N GLY A 31 -30.54 -18.61 46.22
CA GLY A 31 -31.25 -18.56 47.51
C GLY A 31 -32.49 -19.47 47.61
N LYS A 32 -32.76 -20.35 46.64
CA LYS A 32 -33.86 -21.33 46.67
C LYS A 32 -33.37 -22.74 46.32
N PRO A 33 -34.10 -23.80 46.72
CA PRO A 33 -33.82 -25.14 46.23
C PRO A 33 -33.87 -25.22 44.70
N ALA A 34 -33.09 -26.13 44.13
CA ALA A 34 -33.11 -26.40 42.70
C ALA A 34 -34.54 -26.79 42.25
N PRO A 35 -35.07 -26.21 41.16
CA PRO A 35 -36.40 -26.53 40.68
C PRO A 35 -36.45 -27.98 40.19
N LYS A 36 -37.50 -28.72 40.56
CA LYS A 36 -37.76 -30.07 40.07
C LYS A 36 -38.36 -29.99 38.67
N LEU A 37 -37.53 -30.24 37.66
CA LEU A 37 -37.87 -30.13 36.24
C LEU A 37 -38.04 -31.48 35.57
N ILE A 38 -37.50 -32.55 36.15
CA ILE A 38 -37.63 -33.90 35.59
C ILE A 38 -38.37 -34.77 36.59
N SER A 39 -39.60 -35.14 36.23
CA SER A 39 -40.45 -36.01 37.04
C SER A 39 -39.99 -37.47 36.99
N LYS A 40 -40.46 -38.29 37.92
CA LYS A 40 -40.11 -39.71 37.97
C LYS A 40 -40.57 -40.44 36.70
N GLU A 41 -41.75 -40.09 36.18
CA GLU A 41 -42.34 -40.67 34.97
C GLU A 41 -41.49 -40.34 33.73
N MET A 42 -40.89 -39.15 33.68
CA MET A 42 -39.97 -38.77 32.60
C MET A 42 -38.69 -39.62 32.63
N VAL A 43 -38.13 -39.85 33.81
CA VAL A 43 -36.94 -40.71 33.98
C VAL A 43 -37.24 -42.15 33.57
N GLU A 44 -38.37 -42.70 34.01
CA GLU A 44 -38.77 -44.07 33.68
C GLU A 44 -39.10 -44.26 32.19
N SER A 45 -39.38 -43.16 31.46
CA SER A 45 -39.61 -43.19 30.02
C SER A 45 -38.33 -43.19 29.16
N MET A 46 -37.16 -42.97 29.78
CA MET A 46 -35.89 -43.02 29.09
C MET A 46 -35.51 -44.46 28.72
N LYS A 47 -34.60 -44.63 27.75
CA LYS A 47 -34.12 -45.95 27.36
C LYS A 47 -33.29 -46.58 28.50
N PRO A 48 -33.37 -47.91 28.71
CA PRO A 48 -32.45 -48.59 29.63
C PRO A 48 -30.99 -48.37 29.20
N GLY A 49 -30.13 -48.05 30.17
CA GLY A 49 -28.73 -47.68 29.93
C GLY A 49 -28.50 -46.17 29.79
N SER A 50 -29.56 -45.36 29.71
CA SER A 50 -29.43 -43.89 29.70
C SER A 50 -28.76 -43.37 30.99
N VAL A 51 -28.11 -42.21 30.89
CA VAL A 51 -27.38 -41.57 32.00
C VAL A 51 -27.96 -40.20 32.32
N ILE A 52 -28.23 -39.95 33.59
CA ILE A 52 -28.64 -38.66 34.13
C ILE A 52 -27.48 -38.11 34.97
N VAL A 53 -27.04 -36.88 34.69
CA VAL A 53 -26.06 -36.14 35.49
C VAL A 53 -26.74 -34.90 36.07
N ASP A 54 -26.95 -34.87 37.38
CA ASP A 54 -27.61 -33.76 38.05
C ASP A 54 -26.59 -32.87 38.76
N LEU A 55 -26.20 -31.77 38.09
CA LEU A 55 -25.22 -30.81 38.62
C LEU A 55 -25.80 -29.91 39.72
N ALA A 56 -27.12 -29.93 39.94
CA ALA A 56 -27.78 -29.15 40.99
C ALA A 56 -28.06 -29.98 42.25
N SER A 57 -27.47 -31.18 42.36
CA SER A 57 -27.71 -32.15 43.45
C SER A 57 -27.48 -31.56 44.85
N GLU A 58 -26.50 -30.68 45.02
CA GLU A 58 -26.19 -30.00 46.29
C GLU A 58 -27.36 -29.15 46.82
N ALA A 59 -28.10 -28.51 45.90
CA ALA A 59 -29.26 -27.68 46.23
C ALA A 59 -30.60 -28.44 46.12
N GLY A 60 -30.56 -29.77 46.18
CA GLY A 60 -31.73 -30.66 46.12
C GLY A 60 -31.94 -31.37 44.79
N GLY A 61 -31.25 -30.98 43.70
CA GLY A 61 -31.28 -31.60 42.38
C GLY A 61 -32.51 -31.25 41.52
N ASN A 62 -32.35 -31.24 40.20
CA ASN A 62 -33.44 -30.98 39.27
C ASN A 62 -34.31 -32.20 38.97
N VAL A 63 -33.82 -33.40 39.26
CA VAL A 63 -34.53 -34.65 38.96
C VAL A 63 -35.20 -35.19 40.23
N ALA A 64 -36.45 -35.62 40.13
CA ALA A 64 -37.23 -36.14 41.25
C ALA A 64 -36.57 -37.36 41.93
N THR A 65 -35.80 -38.13 41.14
CA THR A 65 -35.08 -39.33 41.57
C THR A 65 -33.60 -39.07 41.88
N THR A 66 -33.09 -37.83 41.89
CA THR A 66 -31.69 -37.59 42.29
C THR A 66 -31.47 -37.91 43.77
N ARG A 67 -30.40 -38.67 44.07
CA ARG A 67 -29.86 -38.86 45.41
C ARG A 67 -28.55 -38.09 45.52
N PRO A 68 -28.50 -36.99 46.28
CA PRO A 68 -27.28 -36.18 46.40
C PRO A 68 -26.10 -37.01 46.92
N GLY A 69 -24.96 -36.91 46.24
CA GLY A 69 -23.71 -37.60 46.57
C GLY A 69 -23.62 -39.03 46.02
N GLU A 70 -24.69 -39.61 45.50
CA GLU A 70 -24.72 -41.01 45.09
C GLU A 70 -24.65 -41.19 43.56
N LEU A 71 -24.05 -42.31 43.16
CA LEU A 71 -24.25 -42.91 41.85
C LEU A 71 -25.07 -44.18 42.03
N TYR A 72 -26.25 -44.22 41.41
CA TYR A 72 -27.14 -45.38 41.53
C TYR A 72 -28.00 -45.56 40.29
N VAL A 73 -28.58 -46.76 40.13
CA VAL A 73 -29.43 -47.09 38.99
C VAL A 73 -30.90 -47.09 39.42
N HIS A 74 -31.75 -46.39 38.68
CA HIS A 74 -33.20 -46.37 38.85
C HIS A 74 -33.88 -46.77 37.53
N ASN A 75 -34.65 -47.86 37.53
CA ASN A 75 -35.35 -48.38 36.35
C ASN A 75 -34.47 -48.52 35.08
N GLY A 76 -33.22 -48.97 35.24
CA GLY A 76 -32.26 -49.10 34.14
C GLY A 76 -31.55 -47.79 33.73
N VAL A 77 -31.89 -46.64 34.32
CA VAL A 77 -31.24 -45.35 34.08
C VAL A 77 -30.22 -45.04 35.18
N ILE A 78 -28.98 -44.76 34.79
CA ILE A 78 -27.86 -44.47 35.71
C ILE A 78 -27.95 -43.01 36.14
N HIS A 79 -28.02 -42.76 37.44
CA HIS A 79 -28.03 -41.40 38.01
C HIS A 79 -26.66 -41.08 38.60
N ILE A 80 -26.11 -39.94 38.22
CA ILE A 80 -24.89 -39.35 38.77
C ILE A 80 -25.29 -38.06 39.49
N GLY A 81 -25.42 -38.15 40.81
CA GLY A 81 -25.85 -37.06 41.69
C GLY A 81 -24.74 -36.50 42.56
N TYR A 82 -23.47 -36.60 42.17
CA TYR A 82 -22.34 -36.12 42.98
C TYR A 82 -22.48 -34.63 43.32
N THR A 83 -22.19 -34.26 44.56
CA THR A 83 -22.27 -32.87 45.06
C THR A 83 -20.92 -32.15 45.01
N ASP A 84 -19.84 -32.90 44.83
CA ASP A 84 -18.46 -32.41 44.85
C ASP A 84 -17.76 -32.69 43.51
N LEU A 85 -18.46 -32.55 42.39
CA LEU A 85 -17.93 -32.93 41.06
C LEU A 85 -16.54 -32.30 40.74
N PRO A 86 -16.23 -31.03 41.09
CA PRO A 86 -14.89 -30.48 40.90
C PRO A 86 -13.78 -31.21 41.66
N SER A 87 -14.08 -31.91 42.76
CA SER A 87 -13.10 -32.68 43.55
C SER A 87 -12.50 -33.85 42.76
N ARG A 88 -13.22 -34.33 41.73
CA ARG A 88 -12.77 -35.41 40.84
C ARG A 88 -11.82 -34.95 39.73
N LEU A 89 -11.65 -33.64 39.57
CA LEU A 89 -10.62 -33.02 38.73
C LEU A 89 -9.71 -32.12 39.59
N PRO A 90 -9.06 -32.66 40.63
CA PRO A 90 -8.43 -31.87 41.68
C PRO A 90 -7.32 -30.94 41.14
N THR A 91 -6.59 -31.37 40.10
CA THR A 91 -5.53 -30.55 39.47
C THR A 91 -6.09 -29.30 38.80
N GLN A 92 -7.18 -29.42 38.02
CA GLN A 92 -7.75 -28.25 37.35
C GLN A 92 -8.50 -27.35 38.32
N SER A 93 -9.26 -27.94 39.24
CA SER A 93 -9.96 -27.21 40.29
C SER A 93 -9.00 -26.40 41.17
N SER A 94 -7.89 -27.01 41.61
CA SER A 94 -6.88 -26.30 42.41
C SER A 94 -6.15 -25.22 41.62
N THR A 95 -5.79 -25.47 40.35
CA THR A 95 -5.11 -24.48 39.51
C THR A 95 -5.99 -23.26 39.23
N LEU A 96 -7.25 -23.47 38.84
CA LEU A 96 -8.19 -22.38 38.57
C LEU A 96 -8.54 -21.61 39.84
N TYR A 97 -8.75 -22.30 40.96
CA TYR A 97 -9.04 -21.66 42.23
C TYR A 97 -7.84 -20.84 42.74
N ALA A 98 -6.61 -21.37 42.62
CA ALA A 98 -5.38 -20.63 42.92
C ALA A 98 -5.25 -19.38 42.05
N ASN A 99 -5.49 -19.47 40.74
CA ASN A 99 -5.48 -18.31 39.84
C ASN A 99 -6.50 -17.24 40.24
N ASN A 100 -7.71 -17.64 40.64
CA ASN A 100 -8.74 -16.71 41.11
C ASN A 100 -8.31 -16.00 42.39
N ILE A 101 -7.76 -16.74 43.36
CA ILE A 101 -7.23 -16.16 44.60
C ILE A 101 -6.08 -15.18 44.28
N SER A 102 -5.12 -15.57 43.44
CA SER A 102 -4.00 -14.71 43.07
C SER A 102 -4.47 -13.42 42.40
N LYS A 103 -5.39 -13.51 41.44
CA LYS A 103 -5.95 -12.33 40.76
C LYS A 103 -6.75 -11.43 41.71
N PHE A 104 -7.53 -12.02 42.62
CA PHE A 104 -8.25 -11.26 43.64
C PHE A 104 -7.29 -10.55 44.59
N LEU A 105 -6.23 -11.21 45.06
CA LEU A 105 -5.22 -10.58 45.91
C LEU A 105 -4.49 -9.43 45.19
N LEU A 106 -4.22 -9.59 43.90
CA LEU A 106 -3.62 -8.55 43.06
C LEU A 106 -4.58 -7.37 42.80
N SER A 107 -5.90 -7.56 42.93
CA SER A 107 -6.90 -6.50 42.74
C SER A 107 -7.33 -5.80 44.03
N ILE A 108 -6.99 -6.33 45.22
CA ILE A 108 -7.47 -5.80 46.52
C ILE A 108 -6.87 -4.44 46.90
N GLY A 109 -5.71 -4.08 46.32
CA GLY A 109 -4.99 -2.86 46.62
C GLY A 109 -4.15 -2.35 45.44
N GLU A 110 -3.22 -1.45 45.73
CA GLU A 110 -2.31 -0.86 44.73
C GLU A 110 -1.08 -1.74 44.51
N LYS A 111 -0.46 -1.57 43.33
CA LYS A 111 0.75 -2.28 42.95
C LYS A 111 1.83 -2.08 44.03
N ASP A 112 2.42 -3.19 44.48
CA ASP A 112 3.48 -3.26 45.49
C ASP A 112 3.11 -2.88 46.95
N HIS A 113 1.83 -2.59 47.25
CA HIS A 113 1.38 -2.29 48.62
C HIS A 113 0.09 -3.04 48.98
N PHE A 114 0.18 -3.98 49.93
CA PHE A 114 -1.01 -4.64 50.45
C PHE A 114 -1.81 -3.67 51.34
N HIS A 115 -2.99 -3.27 50.86
CA HIS A 115 -4.00 -2.59 51.64
C HIS A 115 -5.38 -3.01 51.11
N ILE A 116 -6.38 -3.08 51.99
CA ILE A 116 -7.75 -3.44 51.60
C ILE A 116 -8.46 -2.15 51.16
N ASN A 117 -8.63 -1.96 49.85
CA ASN A 117 -9.36 -0.83 49.32
C ASN A 117 -10.87 -1.06 49.39
N LEU A 118 -11.51 -0.63 50.49
CA LEU A 118 -12.97 -0.73 50.67
C LEU A 118 -13.78 0.23 49.79
N GLU A 119 -13.14 1.13 49.04
CA GLU A 119 -13.80 1.96 48.02
C GLU A 119 -14.00 1.22 46.70
N ASP A 120 -13.21 0.17 46.44
CA ASP A 120 -13.42 -0.73 45.31
C ASP A 120 -14.65 -1.61 45.56
N GLU A 121 -15.56 -1.64 44.59
CA GLU A 121 -16.85 -2.33 44.73
C GLU A 121 -16.69 -3.85 44.83
N VAL A 122 -15.76 -4.43 44.07
CA VAL A 122 -15.51 -5.87 44.08
C VAL A 122 -14.88 -6.29 45.40
N VAL A 123 -13.92 -5.51 45.90
CA VAL A 123 -13.29 -5.72 47.21
C VAL A 123 -14.31 -5.57 48.33
N ARG A 124 -15.07 -4.46 48.35
CA ARG A 124 -16.10 -4.22 49.37
C ARG A 124 -17.19 -5.29 49.37
N GLY A 125 -17.60 -5.75 48.19
CA GLY A 125 -18.58 -6.83 48.04
C GLY A 125 -18.07 -8.18 48.54
N SER A 126 -16.76 -8.43 48.40
CA SER A 126 -16.13 -9.71 48.78
C SER A 126 -15.75 -9.80 50.26
N ILE A 127 -15.49 -8.68 50.94
CA ILE A 127 -15.13 -8.66 52.37
C ILE A 127 -16.39 -8.68 53.25
N VAL A 128 -16.64 -9.82 53.90
CA VAL A 128 -17.79 -10.01 54.82
C VAL A 128 -17.50 -9.57 56.25
N LEU A 129 -16.23 -9.62 56.69
CA LEU A 129 -15.78 -9.26 58.03
C LEU A 129 -14.46 -8.49 57.91
N HIS A 130 -14.38 -7.33 58.54
CA HIS A 130 -13.16 -6.51 58.56
C HIS A 130 -12.89 -6.02 59.98
N GLU A 131 -11.71 -6.35 60.53
CA GLU A 131 -11.31 -5.99 61.90
C GLU A 131 -12.35 -6.35 62.97
N GLY A 132 -13.00 -7.51 62.82
CA GLY A 132 -14.05 -7.96 63.74
C GLY A 132 -15.42 -7.29 63.57
N LYS A 133 -15.56 -6.33 62.65
CA LYS A 133 -16.86 -5.73 62.29
C LYS A 133 -17.49 -6.46 61.11
N LEU A 134 -18.74 -6.88 61.30
CA LEU A 134 -19.53 -7.49 60.23
C LEU A 134 -19.90 -6.43 59.19
N LEU A 135 -19.54 -6.68 57.93
CA LEU A 135 -19.81 -5.79 56.80
C LEU A 135 -20.89 -6.34 55.85
N TRP A 136 -21.50 -7.47 56.21
CA TRP A 136 -22.65 -8.07 55.52
C TRP A 136 -23.98 -7.43 55.98
N PRO A 137 -24.95 -7.18 55.07
CA PRO A 137 -24.89 -7.37 53.62
C PRO A 137 -24.04 -6.30 52.91
N PRO A 138 -23.46 -6.61 51.73
CA PRO A 138 -22.73 -5.61 50.96
C PRO A 138 -23.66 -4.44 50.58
N PRO A 139 -23.12 -3.21 50.46
CA PRO A 139 -23.90 -2.10 49.93
C PRO A 139 -24.42 -2.47 48.53
N PRO A 140 -25.59 -1.96 48.13
CA PRO A 140 -26.05 -2.12 46.76
C PRO A 140 -24.97 -1.57 45.81
N PRO A 141 -24.73 -2.24 44.67
CA PRO A 141 -23.86 -1.74 43.62
C PRO A 141 -24.13 -0.25 43.40
N LYS A 142 -23.07 0.57 43.30
CA LYS A 142 -23.26 1.93 42.77
C LYS A 142 -23.94 1.74 41.41
N GLU A 143 -24.97 2.52 41.10
CA GLU A 143 -25.52 2.52 39.73
C GLU A 143 -24.41 2.97 38.79
N VAL A 144 -23.62 2.00 38.32
CA VAL A 144 -22.80 2.19 37.14
C VAL A 144 -23.84 2.53 36.08
N PRO A 145 -23.81 3.71 35.46
CA PRO A 145 -24.66 3.96 34.31
C PRO A 145 -24.44 2.76 33.41
N ALA A 146 -25.52 2.00 33.15
CA ALA A 146 -25.41 0.74 32.42
C ALA A 146 -24.45 0.99 31.26
N PRO A 147 -23.36 0.19 31.10
CA PRO A 147 -22.42 0.41 30.02
C PRO A 147 -23.28 0.64 28.79
N PRO A 148 -23.19 1.83 28.15
CA PRO A 148 -24.19 2.28 27.19
C PRO A 148 -24.43 1.11 26.28
N ALA A 149 -25.68 0.60 26.28
CA ALA A 149 -26.04 -0.68 25.67
C ALA A 149 -25.21 -0.81 24.40
N PRO A 150 -24.33 -1.85 24.29
CA PRO A 150 -23.21 -1.85 23.35
C PRO A 150 -23.76 -1.30 22.06
N LYS A 151 -23.35 -0.06 21.68
CA LYS A 151 -23.99 0.72 20.61
C LYS A 151 -24.23 -0.28 19.51
N ALA A 152 -25.50 -0.67 19.30
CA ALA A 152 -25.85 -1.86 18.55
C ALA A 152 -24.97 -1.86 17.32
N ALA A 153 -23.99 -2.79 17.26
CA ALA A 153 -22.80 -2.67 16.43
C ALA A 153 -23.25 -2.09 15.11
N VAL A 154 -22.98 -0.79 14.86
CA VAL A 154 -23.79 0.06 13.96
C VAL A 154 -24.14 -0.82 12.79
N ALA A 155 -25.38 -1.34 12.78
CA ALA A 155 -25.70 -2.41 11.86
C ALA A 155 -25.36 -1.79 10.53
N LYS A 156 -24.34 -2.33 9.83
CA LYS A 156 -23.85 -1.74 8.58
C LYS A 156 -25.11 -1.53 7.78
N VAL A 157 -25.58 -0.29 7.72
CA VAL A 157 -26.85 0.02 7.07
C VAL A 157 -26.55 -0.45 5.67
N ALA A 158 -27.19 -1.54 5.25
CA ALA A 158 -26.94 -2.12 3.95
C ALA A 158 -27.01 -0.93 2.99
N PRO A 159 -25.93 -0.61 2.25
CA PRO A 159 -25.90 0.58 1.44
C PRO A 159 -27.19 0.57 0.62
N PRO A 160 -27.98 1.66 0.64
CA PRO A 160 -29.29 1.67 0.03
C PRO A 160 -29.17 1.09 -1.38
N GLU A 161 -30.07 0.19 -1.76
CA GLU A 161 -29.99 -0.48 -3.05
C GLU A 161 -29.77 0.59 -4.13
N PRO A 162 -28.68 0.47 -4.91
CA PRO A 162 -28.33 1.51 -5.86
C PRO A 162 -29.48 1.67 -6.84
N ASN A 163 -29.88 2.91 -7.12
CA ASN A 163 -30.86 3.17 -8.16
C ASN A 163 -30.28 2.69 -9.51
N TYR A 164 -30.72 1.51 -9.95
CA TYR A 164 -30.19 0.84 -11.14
C TYR A 164 -30.38 1.67 -12.42
N PHE A 165 -31.44 2.48 -12.49
CA PHE A 165 -31.61 3.45 -13.58
C PHE A 165 -30.50 4.50 -13.56
N ASN A 166 -30.21 5.11 -12.41
CA ASN A 166 -29.14 6.11 -12.30
C ASN A 166 -27.75 5.53 -12.57
N VAL A 167 -27.48 4.30 -12.15
CA VAL A 167 -26.22 3.60 -12.47
C VAL A 167 -26.11 3.39 -13.98
N THR A 168 -27.14 2.79 -14.58
CA THR A 168 -27.16 2.52 -16.04
C THR A 168 -27.10 3.81 -16.86
N LEU A 169 -27.78 4.88 -16.42
CA LEU A 169 -27.75 6.18 -17.06
C LEU A 169 -26.35 6.81 -16.98
N LYS A 170 -25.70 6.77 -15.81
CA LYS A 170 -24.33 7.26 -15.66
C LYS A 170 -23.36 6.51 -16.56
N ASP A 171 -23.45 5.19 -16.61
CA ASP A 171 -22.61 4.36 -17.48
C ASP A 171 -22.88 4.69 -18.96
N SER A 172 -24.15 4.78 -19.36
CA SER A 172 -24.54 5.14 -20.73
C SER A 172 -24.02 6.52 -21.13
N LEU A 173 -24.09 7.50 -20.24
CA LEU A 173 -23.55 8.84 -20.47
C LEU A 173 -22.01 8.83 -20.54
N LEU A 174 -21.34 8.03 -19.70
CA LEU A 174 -19.89 7.85 -19.76
C LEU A 174 -19.46 7.27 -21.11
N TYR A 175 -20.07 6.17 -21.56
CA TYR A 175 -19.78 5.60 -22.89
C TYR A 175 -20.11 6.57 -24.03
N THR A 176 -21.25 7.27 -23.95
CA THR A 176 -21.65 8.27 -24.94
C THR A 176 -20.63 9.39 -25.04
N SER A 177 -20.11 9.89 -23.91
CA SER A 177 -19.08 10.93 -23.89
C SER A 177 -17.75 10.44 -24.48
N GLY A 178 -17.33 9.21 -24.18
CA GLY A 178 -16.15 8.58 -24.78
C GLY A 178 -16.28 8.45 -26.31
N LEU A 179 -17.39 7.87 -26.80
CA LEU A 179 -17.65 7.72 -28.24
C LEU A 179 -17.77 9.06 -28.96
N SER A 180 -18.43 10.05 -28.34
CA SER A 180 -18.54 11.40 -28.91
C SER A 180 -17.19 12.11 -29.00
N THR A 181 -16.29 11.86 -28.05
CA THR A 181 -14.92 12.39 -28.10
C THR A 181 -14.16 11.84 -29.31
N LEU A 182 -14.34 10.57 -29.67
CA LEU A 182 -13.73 9.99 -30.87
C LEU A 182 -14.24 10.66 -32.16
N LEU A 183 -15.55 10.95 -32.23
CA LEU A 183 -16.11 11.70 -33.36
C LEU A 183 -15.51 13.11 -33.46
N GLY A 184 -15.38 13.81 -32.33
CA GLY A 184 -14.75 15.13 -32.28
C GLY A 184 -13.28 15.11 -32.72
N LEU A 185 -12.51 14.10 -32.30
CA LEU A 185 -11.13 13.89 -32.74
C LEU A 185 -11.04 13.58 -34.23
N GLY A 186 -12.01 12.86 -34.79
CA GLY A 186 -12.12 12.62 -36.22
C GLY A 186 -12.35 13.91 -37.02
N VAL A 187 -13.23 14.80 -36.52
CA VAL A 187 -13.46 16.13 -37.12
C VAL A 187 -12.22 17.01 -37.02
N ALA A 188 -11.48 16.94 -35.91
CA ALA A 188 -10.26 17.72 -35.70
C ALA A 188 -9.02 17.16 -36.41
N SER A 189 -9.11 15.96 -37.02
CA SER A 189 -7.97 15.30 -37.63
C SER A 189 -7.50 16.05 -38.90
N PRO A 190 -6.22 16.48 -38.97
CA PRO A 190 -5.72 17.17 -40.16
C PRO A 190 -5.36 16.21 -41.30
N ASN A 191 -5.02 14.95 -40.97
CA ASN A 191 -4.54 13.96 -41.94
C ASN A 191 -4.62 12.51 -41.39
N PRO A 192 -4.43 11.48 -42.24
CA PRO A 192 -4.47 10.09 -41.81
C PRO A 192 -3.39 9.69 -40.78
N ALA A 193 -2.24 10.38 -40.76
CA ALA A 193 -1.17 10.09 -39.81
C ALA A 193 -1.61 10.38 -38.37
N PHE A 194 -2.31 11.50 -38.14
CA PHE A 194 -2.91 11.81 -36.85
C PHE A 194 -3.88 10.71 -36.39
N THR A 195 -4.75 10.24 -37.28
CA THR A 195 -5.72 9.17 -36.96
C THR A 195 -5.01 7.85 -36.64
N THR A 196 -3.96 7.53 -37.38
CA THR A 196 -3.12 6.34 -37.14
C THR A 196 -2.47 6.41 -35.76
N MET A 197 -1.89 7.57 -35.42
CA MET A 197 -1.24 7.77 -34.13
C MET A 197 -2.22 7.81 -32.96
N MET A 198 -3.43 8.36 -33.14
CA MET A 198 -4.52 8.24 -32.17
C MET A 198 -4.95 6.78 -31.95
N THR A 199 -4.97 5.98 -33.02
CA THR A 199 -5.25 4.53 -32.92
C THR A 199 -4.15 3.83 -32.13
N THR A 200 -2.89 4.12 -32.45
CA THR A 200 -1.73 3.61 -31.71
C THR A 200 -1.79 4.02 -30.23
N LEU A 201 -2.08 5.28 -29.91
CA LEU A 201 -2.26 5.78 -28.54
C LEU A 201 -3.35 5.00 -27.80
N GLY A 202 -4.52 4.84 -28.41
CA GLY A 202 -5.66 4.14 -27.79
C GLY A 202 -5.34 2.67 -27.49
N LEU A 203 -4.81 1.94 -28.46
CA LEU A 203 -4.42 0.54 -28.28
C LEU A 203 -3.29 0.38 -27.25
N SER A 204 -2.28 1.24 -27.30
CA SER A 204 -1.15 1.21 -26.37
C SER A 204 -1.57 1.55 -24.95
N GLY A 205 -2.53 2.46 -24.78
CA GLY A 205 -3.12 2.77 -23.48
C GLY A 205 -3.82 1.57 -22.86
N ILE A 206 -4.56 0.79 -23.66
CA ILE A 206 -5.21 -0.47 -23.22
C ILE A 206 -4.16 -1.54 -22.88
N VAL A 207 -3.13 -1.69 -23.72
CA VAL A 207 -2.01 -2.60 -23.45
C VAL A 207 -1.32 -2.23 -22.14
N GLY A 208 -1.02 -0.95 -21.93
CA GLY A 208 -0.41 -0.46 -20.71
C GLY A 208 -1.28 -0.68 -19.49
N TYR A 209 -2.59 -0.43 -19.60
CA TYR A 209 -3.55 -0.70 -18.53
C TYR A 209 -3.49 -2.16 -18.06
N HIS A 210 -3.63 -3.12 -18.98
CA HIS A 210 -3.64 -4.54 -18.61
C HIS A 210 -2.26 -5.04 -18.16
N THR A 211 -1.19 -4.53 -18.76
CA THR A 211 0.18 -4.95 -18.41
C THR A 211 0.53 -4.56 -16.98
N VAL A 212 0.16 -3.35 -16.56
CA VAL A 212 0.50 -2.83 -15.22
C VAL A 212 -0.32 -3.51 -14.13
N TRP A 213 -1.62 -3.76 -14.36
CA TRP A 213 -2.44 -4.51 -13.40
C TRP A 213 -1.94 -5.94 -13.16
N GLY A 214 -1.21 -6.51 -14.12
CA GLY A 214 -0.57 -7.83 -13.98
C GLY A 214 0.72 -7.84 -13.17
N VAL A 215 1.29 -6.67 -12.81
CA VAL A 215 2.56 -6.59 -12.05
C VAL A 215 2.34 -7.02 -10.61
N THR A 216 3.26 -7.83 -10.07
CA THR A 216 3.20 -8.23 -8.65
C THR A 216 3.36 -7.00 -7.75
N PRO A 217 2.52 -6.79 -6.70
CA PRO A 217 2.62 -5.61 -5.82
C PRO A 217 4.00 -5.39 -5.19
N ALA A 218 4.68 -6.47 -4.81
CA ALA A 218 6.05 -6.44 -4.30
C ALA A 218 7.08 -5.86 -5.28
N LEU A 219 6.75 -5.78 -6.58
CA LEU A 219 7.59 -5.26 -7.65
C LEU A 219 7.19 -3.86 -8.13
N HIS A 220 6.29 -3.16 -7.44
CA HIS A 220 5.91 -1.78 -7.79
C HIS A 220 7.08 -0.78 -7.75
N SER A 221 8.05 -0.96 -6.84
CA SER A 221 9.27 -0.12 -6.81
C SER A 221 10.15 -0.35 -8.05
N PRO A 222 10.51 -1.61 -8.38
CA PRO A 222 11.11 -1.94 -9.67
C PRO A 222 10.34 -1.45 -10.90
N LEU A 223 9.01 -1.53 -10.89
CA LEU A 223 8.17 -1.01 -11.97
C LEU A 223 8.39 0.49 -12.19
N MET A 224 8.35 1.30 -11.13
CA MET A 224 8.61 2.74 -11.26
C MET A 224 10.02 3.04 -11.78
N SER A 225 11.01 2.25 -11.38
CA SER A 225 12.38 2.39 -11.87
C SER A 225 12.52 2.01 -13.36
N VAL A 226 11.84 0.95 -13.80
CA VAL A 226 11.79 0.55 -15.21
C VAL A 226 11.08 1.60 -16.05
N THR A 227 9.92 2.10 -15.62
CA THR A 227 9.21 3.15 -16.37
C THR A 227 10.05 4.41 -16.47
N ASN A 228 10.77 4.76 -15.41
CA ASN A 228 11.70 5.89 -15.45
C ASN A 228 12.89 5.64 -16.41
N ALA A 229 13.48 4.44 -16.41
CA ALA A 229 14.55 4.08 -17.35
C ALA A 229 14.08 4.18 -18.80
N ILE A 230 12.90 3.63 -19.09
CA ILE A 230 12.28 3.63 -20.41
C ILE A 230 11.85 5.04 -20.82
N SER A 231 11.39 5.88 -19.88
CA SER A 231 11.00 7.27 -20.17
C SER A 231 12.12 8.12 -20.74
N GLY A 232 13.38 7.74 -20.52
CA GLY A 232 14.54 8.38 -21.16
C GLY A 232 14.58 8.20 -22.69
N ILE A 233 13.59 7.53 -23.30
CA ILE A 233 13.37 7.54 -24.75
C ILE A 233 13.01 8.93 -25.31
N THR A 234 12.79 9.94 -24.45
CA THR A 234 12.86 11.37 -24.82
C THR A 234 14.17 11.72 -25.53
N ALA A 235 15.23 10.92 -25.37
CA ALA A 235 16.45 11.02 -26.17
C ALA A 235 16.18 10.91 -27.69
N VAL A 236 15.16 10.16 -28.12
CA VAL A 236 14.76 10.09 -29.54
C VAL A 236 14.37 11.47 -30.06
N GLY A 237 13.56 12.22 -29.31
CA GLY A 237 13.19 13.58 -29.68
C GLY A 237 14.39 14.52 -29.70
N GLY A 238 15.28 14.42 -28.70
CA GLY A 238 16.53 15.17 -28.68
C GLY A 238 17.42 14.91 -29.89
N LEU A 239 17.63 13.63 -30.23
CA LEU A 239 18.47 13.18 -31.34
C LEU A 239 17.97 13.74 -32.68
N LEU A 240 16.67 13.69 -32.95
CA LEU A 240 16.09 14.19 -34.20
C LEU A 240 16.26 15.70 -34.40
N ILE A 241 16.55 16.45 -33.33
CA ILE A 241 16.81 17.89 -33.38
C ILE A 241 18.31 18.23 -33.34
N MET A 242 19.17 17.27 -32.97
CA MET A 242 20.62 17.47 -33.01
C MET A 242 21.13 17.65 -34.44
N GLY A 243 22.14 18.49 -34.60
CA GLY A 243 22.74 18.81 -35.89
C GLY A 243 23.86 19.86 -35.73
N GLY A 244 24.47 20.26 -36.84
CA GLY A 244 25.66 21.12 -36.82
C GLY A 244 26.93 20.28 -37.03
N GLY A 245 27.95 20.50 -36.22
CA GLY A 245 29.19 19.73 -36.22
C GLY A 245 29.47 19.09 -34.86
N VAL A 246 30.73 19.12 -34.41
CA VAL A 246 31.10 18.64 -33.06
C VAL A 246 30.39 19.44 -31.95
N LEU A 247 30.10 20.72 -32.23
CA LEU A 247 29.31 21.60 -31.38
C LEU A 247 28.05 22.05 -32.11
N PRO A 248 26.95 22.33 -31.38
CA PRO A 248 25.76 22.92 -31.97
C PRO A 248 26.04 24.29 -32.59
N HIS A 249 25.42 24.61 -33.72
CA HIS A 249 25.53 25.93 -34.37
C HIS A 249 24.34 26.84 -34.06
N THR A 250 23.20 26.26 -33.71
CA THR A 250 21.95 26.97 -33.47
C THR A 250 21.37 26.65 -32.08
N ILE A 251 20.43 27.49 -31.64
CA ILE A 251 19.73 27.29 -30.37
C ILE A 251 19.01 25.92 -30.35
N PRO A 252 18.20 25.54 -31.37
CA PRO A 252 17.51 24.25 -31.34
C PRO A 252 18.45 23.06 -31.22
N GLN A 253 19.59 23.08 -31.92
CA GLN A 253 20.60 22.02 -31.83
C GLN A 253 21.20 21.94 -30.42
N THR A 254 21.40 23.08 -29.74
CA THR A 254 21.83 23.12 -28.34
C THR A 254 20.78 22.50 -27.42
N LEU A 255 19.51 22.83 -27.63
CA LEU A 255 18.40 22.28 -26.84
C LEU A 255 18.25 20.77 -27.07
N GLY A 256 18.37 20.29 -28.32
CA GLY A 256 18.34 18.87 -28.66
C GLY A 256 19.52 18.09 -28.04
N ALA A 257 20.73 18.67 -28.05
CA ALA A 257 21.89 18.10 -27.38
C ALA A 257 21.70 18.01 -25.85
N ALA A 258 21.14 19.05 -25.23
CA ALA A 258 20.80 19.07 -23.82
C ALA A 258 19.72 18.03 -23.47
N ALA A 259 18.64 17.94 -24.25
CA ALA A 259 17.58 16.94 -24.08
C ALA A 259 18.15 15.51 -24.17
N THR A 260 19.03 15.24 -25.15
CA THR A 260 19.71 13.95 -25.31
C THR A 260 20.60 13.62 -24.11
N PHE A 261 21.38 14.58 -23.63
CA PHE A 261 22.23 14.42 -22.44
C PHE A 261 21.40 14.10 -21.19
N LEU A 262 20.33 14.87 -20.91
CA LEU A 262 19.46 14.64 -19.76
C LEU A 262 18.75 13.29 -19.84
N SER A 263 18.27 12.92 -21.02
CA SER A 263 17.56 11.66 -21.25
C SER A 263 18.46 10.44 -21.04
N THR A 264 19.74 10.52 -21.44
CA THR A 264 20.70 9.42 -21.23
C THR A 264 21.15 9.24 -19.78
N ILE A 265 21.09 10.29 -18.95
CA ILE A 265 21.21 10.14 -17.48
C ILE A 265 20.11 9.20 -16.96
N ASN A 266 18.87 9.42 -17.39
CA ASN A 266 17.73 8.60 -16.97
C ASN A 266 17.79 7.17 -17.46
N ILE A 267 18.19 6.94 -18.72
CA ILE A 267 18.31 5.59 -19.29
C ILE A 267 19.29 4.76 -18.44
N CYS A 268 20.54 5.22 -18.34
CA CYS A 268 21.58 4.43 -17.71
C CYS A 268 21.40 4.35 -16.18
N GLY A 269 20.97 5.45 -15.56
CA GLY A 269 20.68 5.50 -14.13
C GLY A 269 19.51 4.56 -13.76
N GLY A 270 18.39 4.66 -14.49
CA GLY A 270 17.20 3.86 -14.25
C GLY A 270 17.41 2.36 -14.44
N PHE A 271 18.09 1.93 -15.51
CA PHE A 271 18.35 0.50 -15.73
C PHE A 271 19.30 -0.10 -14.68
N LEU A 272 20.31 0.66 -14.23
CA LEU A 272 21.22 0.20 -13.17
C LEU A 272 20.49 0.08 -11.83
N VAL A 273 19.69 1.08 -11.46
CA VAL A 273 18.88 1.04 -10.22
C VAL A 273 17.90 -0.13 -10.26
N THR A 274 17.20 -0.32 -11.38
CA THR A 274 16.29 -1.45 -11.59
C THR A 274 17.02 -2.77 -11.36
N LYS A 275 18.18 -2.96 -12.02
CA LYS A 275 18.97 -4.18 -11.86
C LYS A 275 19.34 -4.44 -10.40
N ARG A 276 19.84 -3.41 -9.69
CA ARG A 276 20.22 -3.53 -8.28
C ARG A 276 19.05 -4.00 -7.41
N MET A 277 17.86 -3.45 -7.62
CA MET A 277 16.67 -3.86 -6.88
C MET A 277 16.24 -5.30 -7.20
N LEU A 278 16.23 -5.68 -8.47
CA LEU A 278 15.82 -7.02 -8.87
C LEU A 278 16.80 -8.10 -8.39
N ASP A 279 18.10 -7.78 -8.36
CA ASP A 279 19.13 -8.68 -7.86
C ASP A 279 18.99 -8.93 -6.34
N MET A 280 18.41 -8.01 -5.57
CA MET A 280 18.16 -8.18 -4.12
C MET A 280 17.08 -9.23 -3.83
N PHE A 281 16.16 -9.46 -4.76
CA PHE A 281 15.12 -10.47 -4.59
C PHE A 281 15.58 -11.90 -4.92
N ARG A 282 16.81 -12.05 -5.43
CA ARG A 282 17.38 -13.35 -5.75
C ARG A 282 17.72 -14.09 -4.46
N ARG A 283 17.19 -15.31 -4.30
CA ARG A 283 17.53 -16.14 -3.15
C ARG A 283 18.87 -16.82 -3.35
N PRO A 284 19.66 -17.05 -2.29
CA PRO A 284 20.87 -17.86 -2.36
C PRO A 284 20.61 -19.30 -2.85
N THR A 285 19.39 -19.80 -2.67
CA THR A 285 18.94 -21.14 -3.07
C THR A 285 18.32 -21.21 -4.47
N ASP A 286 18.16 -20.07 -5.16
CA ASP A 286 17.63 -20.07 -6.53
C ASP A 286 18.67 -20.68 -7.50
N PRO A 287 18.22 -21.39 -8.55
CA PRO A 287 19.11 -21.90 -9.59
C PRO A 287 19.98 -20.81 -10.23
N PRO A 288 21.17 -21.16 -10.77
CA PRO A 288 21.97 -20.23 -11.56
C PRO A 288 21.19 -19.67 -12.75
N GLU A 289 21.28 -18.36 -12.97
CA GLU A 289 20.66 -17.67 -14.10
C GLU A 289 21.70 -17.19 -15.10
N TYR A 290 21.40 -17.34 -16.39
CA TYR A 290 22.31 -16.99 -17.48
C TYR A 290 21.83 -15.74 -18.21
N ASN A 291 21.62 -14.65 -17.46
CA ASN A 291 21.02 -13.41 -17.98
C ASN A 291 21.80 -12.76 -19.14
N TYR A 292 23.10 -13.06 -19.29
CA TYR A 292 23.89 -12.61 -20.43
C TYR A 292 23.40 -13.18 -21.78
N LEU A 293 22.67 -14.31 -21.78
CA LEU A 293 22.09 -14.89 -22.99
C LEU A 293 21.02 -13.98 -23.61
N TYR A 294 20.37 -13.11 -22.82
CA TYR A 294 19.44 -12.12 -23.36
C TYR A 294 20.13 -11.03 -24.20
N ALA A 295 21.47 -10.97 -24.21
CA ALA A 295 22.20 -10.17 -25.19
C ALA A 295 22.03 -10.71 -26.61
N ILE A 296 21.83 -12.03 -26.80
CA ILE A 296 21.68 -12.67 -28.12
C ILE A 296 20.52 -12.06 -28.93
N PRO A 297 19.26 -12.03 -28.44
CA PRO A 297 18.17 -11.42 -29.19
C PRO A 297 18.38 -9.91 -29.40
N GLY A 298 18.97 -9.21 -28.42
CA GLY A 298 19.27 -7.78 -28.55
C GLY A 298 20.28 -7.46 -29.65
N THR A 299 21.41 -8.17 -29.68
CA THR A 299 22.45 -7.98 -30.69
C THR A 299 22.01 -8.47 -32.06
N ALA A 300 21.27 -9.58 -32.13
CA ALA A 300 20.70 -10.07 -33.37
C ALA A 300 19.69 -9.08 -33.97
N PHE A 301 18.83 -8.49 -33.14
CA PHE A 301 17.85 -7.51 -33.60
C PHE A 301 18.51 -6.22 -34.07
N VAL A 302 19.42 -5.65 -33.28
CA VAL A 302 20.14 -4.41 -33.64
C VAL A 302 21.05 -4.62 -34.86
N GLY A 303 21.79 -5.73 -34.92
CA GLY A 303 22.65 -6.06 -36.05
C GLY A 303 21.87 -6.35 -37.33
N GLY A 304 20.76 -7.08 -37.22
CA GLY A 304 19.83 -7.33 -38.33
C GLY A 304 19.20 -6.05 -38.86
N TYR A 305 18.74 -5.17 -37.96
CA TYR A 305 18.27 -3.83 -38.31
C TYR A 305 19.35 -3.04 -39.07
N ALA A 306 20.58 -2.96 -38.53
CA ALA A 306 21.65 -2.19 -39.14
C ALA A 306 22.02 -2.70 -40.55
N ALA A 307 22.08 -4.02 -40.73
CA ALA A 307 22.35 -4.62 -42.03
C ALA A 307 21.24 -4.33 -43.06
N LEU A 308 19.97 -4.41 -42.65
CA LEU A 308 18.83 -4.14 -43.52
C LEU A 308 18.67 -2.64 -43.82
N ALA A 309 18.92 -1.77 -42.85
CA ALA A 309 18.96 -0.33 -43.06
C ALA A 309 20.08 0.04 -44.05
N ALA A 310 21.29 -0.52 -43.88
CA ALA A 310 22.40 -0.32 -44.81
C ALA A 310 22.14 -0.89 -46.22
N ALA A 311 21.31 -1.93 -46.33
CA ALA A 311 20.85 -2.47 -47.60
C ALA A 311 19.74 -1.62 -48.27
N GLY A 312 19.29 -0.54 -47.63
CA GLY A 312 18.33 0.41 -48.21
C GLY A 312 16.86 0.00 -48.09
N TYR A 313 16.49 -0.87 -47.14
CA TYR A 313 15.08 -1.21 -46.89
C TYR A 313 14.39 -0.14 -46.04
N PRO A 314 13.47 0.68 -46.59
CA PRO A 314 12.96 1.87 -45.91
C PRO A 314 12.02 1.56 -44.74
N GLU A 315 11.19 0.51 -44.84
CA GLU A 315 10.20 0.15 -43.82
C GLU A 315 10.83 -0.41 -42.53
N ILE A 316 12.13 -0.71 -42.55
CA ILE A 316 12.80 -1.34 -41.41
C ILE A 316 12.84 -0.45 -40.17
N HIS A 317 12.86 0.89 -40.34
CA HIS A 317 12.85 1.83 -39.22
C HIS A 317 11.55 1.75 -38.41
N GLN A 318 10.40 1.71 -39.10
CA GLN A 318 9.08 1.62 -38.46
C GLN A 318 8.89 0.26 -37.80
N MET A 319 9.35 -0.82 -38.44
CA MET A 319 9.32 -2.16 -37.84
C MET A 319 10.27 -2.27 -36.63
N ALA A 320 11.42 -1.60 -36.67
CA ALA A 320 12.33 -1.52 -35.53
C ALA A 320 11.71 -0.75 -34.35
N TYR A 321 10.96 0.32 -34.62
CA TYR A 321 10.17 1.03 -33.60
C TYR A 321 9.07 0.15 -32.98
N LEU A 322 8.38 -0.66 -33.79
CA LEU A 322 7.41 -1.63 -33.27
C LEU A 322 8.11 -2.67 -32.39
N GLY A 323 9.21 -3.27 -32.85
CA GLY A 323 9.97 -4.25 -32.07
C GLY A 323 10.52 -3.67 -30.76
N SER A 324 11.06 -2.45 -30.80
CA SER A 324 11.49 -1.70 -29.62
C SER A 324 10.33 -1.49 -28.63
N SER A 325 9.16 -1.08 -29.14
CA SER A 325 7.95 -0.88 -28.33
C SER A 325 7.45 -2.16 -27.67
N LEU A 326 7.43 -3.28 -28.41
CA LEU A 326 7.05 -4.58 -27.88
C LEU A 326 8.02 -5.06 -26.79
N CYS A 327 9.32 -4.81 -26.94
CA CYS A 327 10.31 -5.06 -25.91
C CYS A 327 10.06 -4.19 -24.65
N CYS A 328 9.68 -2.92 -24.81
CA CYS A 328 9.28 -2.05 -23.69
C CYS A 328 8.00 -2.54 -22.99
N VAL A 329 6.99 -3.01 -23.73
CA VAL A 329 5.81 -3.66 -23.14
C VAL A 329 6.21 -4.94 -22.39
N GLY A 330 7.05 -5.76 -23.00
CA GLY A 330 7.62 -6.96 -22.38
C GLY A 330 8.43 -6.67 -21.11
N ALA A 331 9.02 -5.46 -21.01
CA ALA A 331 9.74 -5.04 -19.83
C ALA A 331 8.83 -4.94 -18.60
N LEU A 332 7.63 -4.37 -18.79
CA LEU A 332 6.64 -4.27 -17.72
C LEU A 332 5.92 -5.61 -17.50
N ALA A 333 5.57 -6.32 -18.56
CA ALA A 333 4.95 -7.64 -18.46
C ALA A 333 5.85 -8.65 -17.72
N GLY A 334 7.17 -8.55 -17.90
CA GLY A 334 8.14 -9.37 -17.18
C GLY A 334 8.13 -9.20 -15.66
N LEU A 335 7.63 -8.06 -15.16
CA LEU A 335 7.47 -7.79 -13.72
C LEU A 335 6.19 -8.42 -13.13
N ALA A 336 5.41 -9.16 -13.92
CA ALA A 336 4.24 -9.91 -13.43
C ALA A 336 4.60 -11.04 -12.45
N SER A 337 5.85 -11.48 -12.43
CA SER A 337 6.34 -12.44 -11.44
C SER A 337 7.78 -12.16 -11.07
N GLN A 338 8.15 -12.56 -9.85
CA GLN A 338 9.54 -12.46 -9.42
C GLN A 338 10.49 -13.24 -10.32
N LYS A 339 10.08 -14.42 -10.83
CA LYS A 339 10.93 -15.27 -11.67
C LYS A 339 11.27 -14.63 -13.02
N THR A 340 10.35 -13.86 -13.59
CA THR A 340 10.50 -13.22 -14.90
C THR A 340 11.02 -11.78 -14.82
N SER A 341 11.15 -11.21 -13.62
CA SER A 341 11.46 -9.79 -13.43
C SER A 341 12.77 -9.36 -14.10
N ARG A 342 13.79 -10.22 -14.10
CA ARG A 342 15.10 -9.96 -14.74
C ARG A 342 15.01 -9.97 -16.27
N LEU A 343 14.18 -10.84 -16.84
CA LEU A 343 13.85 -10.80 -18.27
C LEU A 343 13.18 -9.46 -18.62
N GLY A 344 12.28 -8.97 -17.77
CA GLY A 344 11.65 -7.66 -17.95
C GLY A 344 12.69 -6.54 -18.09
N ASN A 345 13.66 -6.48 -17.17
CA ASN A 345 14.74 -5.49 -17.25
C ASN A 345 15.59 -5.64 -18.54
N ALA A 346 15.89 -6.87 -18.96
CA ALA A 346 16.63 -7.14 -20.19
C ALA A 346 15.87 -6.69 -21.44
N LEU A 347 14.57 -7.01 -21.55
CA LEU A 347 13.72 -6.56 -22.65
C LEU A 347 13.60 -5.03 -22.67
N GLY A 348 13.52 -4.37 -21.51
CA GLY A 348 13.56 -2.91 -21.43
C GLY A 348 14.85 -2.32 -22.02
N MET A 349 16.01 -2.88 -21.67
CA MET A 349 17.30 -2.46 -22.25
C MET A 349 17.36 -2.69 -23.76
N VAL A 350 16.87 -3.83 -24.25
CA VAL A 350 16.78 -4.12 -25.69
C VAL A 350 15.84 -3.15 -26.39
N GLY A 351 14.68 -2.86 -25.80
CA GLY A 351 13.70 -1.90 -26.32
C GLY A 351 14.30 -0.51 -26.48
N VAL A 352 14.83 0.07 -25.40
CA VAL A 352 15.40 1.43 -25.45
C VAL A 352 16.61 1.50 -26.39
N SER A 353 17.55 0.55 -26.30
CA SER A 353 18.74 0.57 -27.16
C SER A 353 18.40 0.44 -28.64
N SER A 354 17.51 -0.48 -29.01
CA SER A 354 17.07 -0.65 -30.40
C SER A 354 16.27 0.55 -30.91
N GLY A 355 15.47 1.19 -30.06
CA GLY A 355 14.76 2.43 -30.40
C GLY A 355 15.73 3.58 -30.74
N LEU A 356 16.77 3.76 -29.93
CA LEU A 356 17.81 4.77 -30.18
C LEU A 356 18.61 4.47 -31.44
N VAL A 357 19.04 3.21 -31.64
CA VAL A 357 19.76 2.81 -32.85
C VAL A 357 18.89 2.96 -34.09
N SER A 358 17.59 2.66 -33.99
CA SER A 358 16.64 2.89 -35.08
C SER A 358 16.60 4.37 -35.47
N THR A 359 16.44 5.26 -34.49
CA THR A 359 16.44 6.72 -34.70
C THR A 359 17.75 7.21 -35.34
N LEU A 360 18.90 6.73 -34.87
CA LEU A 360 20.18 7.09 -35.48
C LEU A 360 20.28 6.64 -36.94
N GLY A 361 19.68 5.51 -37.30
CA GLY A 361 19.71 5.01 -38.68
C GLY A 361 18.78 5.75 -39.65
N VAL A 362 17.84 6.56 -39.15
CA VAL A 362 17.00 7.45 -40.00
C VAL A 362 17.64 8.83 -40.21
N MET A 363 18.69 9.14 -39.44
CA MET A 363 19.37 10.44 -39.48
C MET A 363 20.56 10.39 -40.46
N ASP A 364 20.82 11.52 -41.12
CA ASP A 364 22.11 11.75 -41.78
C ASP A 364 23.13 12.22 -40.74
N ILE A 365 24.12 11.38 -40.44
CA ILE A 365 25.07 11.60 -39.34
C ILE A 365 26.48 11.76 -39.90
N PRO A 366 26.93 12.99 -40.21
CA PRO A 366 28.33 13.23 -40.55
C PRO A 366 29.24 12.91 -39.35
N PRO A 367 30.53 12.60 -39.56
CA PRO A 367 31.44 12.20 -38.48
C PRO A 367 31.51 13.18 -37.30
N GLU A 368 31.39 14.48 -37.57
CA GLU A 368 31.39 15.53 -36.54
C GLU A 368 30.15 15.46 -35.63
N LEU A 369 28.97 15.27 -36.22
CA LEU A 369 27.72 15.09 -35.48
C LEU A 369 27.73 13.76 -34.71
N ALA A 370 28.32 12.70 -35.28
CA ALA A 370 28.49 11.42 -34.59
C ALA A 370 29.31 11.59 -33.30
N ILE A 371 30.38 12.40 -33.32
CA ILE A 371 31.19 12.72 -32.14
C ILE A 371 30.35 13.49 -31.11
N GLN A 372 29.55 14.46 -31.54
CA GLN A 372 28.66 15.21 -30.65
C GLN A 372 27.65 14.29 -29.95
N ILE A 373 26.93 13.47 -30.72
CA ILE A 373 25.94 12.49 -30.21
C ILE A 373 26.61 11.54 -29.21
N ALA A 374 27.75 10.94 -29.60
CA ALA A 374 28.50 10.04 -28.74
C ALA A 374 28.95 10.72 -27.44
N GLY A 375 29.40 11.97 -27.51
CA GLY A 375 29.78 12.78 -26.35
C GLY A 375 28.62 13.04 -25.40
N CYS A 376 27.47 13.48 -25.92
CA CYS A 376 26.26 13.71 -25.12
C CYS A 376 25.75 12.43 -24.46
N MET A 377 25.62 11.34 -25.23
CA MET A 377 25.10 10.08 -24.72
C MET A 377 26.04 9.41 -23.72
N THR A 378 27.35 9.43 -23.99
CA THR A 378 28.35 8.85 -23.08
C THR A 378 28.49 9.68 -21.81
N GLY A 379 28.49 11.02 -21.92
CA GLY A 379 28.54 11.92 -20.77
C GLY A 379 27.32 11.77 -19.85
N GLY A 380 26.11 11.81 -20.44
CA GLY A 380 24.88 11.64 -19.69
C GLY A 380 24.78 10.23 -19.09
N GLY A 381 25.07 9.21 -19.88
CA GLY A 381 25.10 7.82 -19.43
C GLY A 381 26.08 7.56 -18.29
N ALA A 382 27.31 8.07 -18.38
CA ALA A 382 28.32 7.94 -17.33
C ALA A 382 27.88 8.63 -16.03
N LEU A 383 27.29 9.82 -16.12
CA LEU A 383 26.74 10.52 -14.96
C LEU A 383 25.58 9.74 -14.33
N GLY A 384 24.66 9.23 -15.15
CA GLY A 384 23.55 8.38 -14.69
C GLY A 384 24.03 7.14 -13.95
N LEU A 385 25.01 6.41 -14.51
CA LEU A 385 25.63 5.25 -13.85
C LEU A 385 26.33 5.62 -12.54
N ALA A 386 27.05 6.74 -12.52
CA ALA A 386 27.75 7.20 -11.33
C ALA A 386 26.80 7.54 -10.18
N ILE A 387 25.68 8.21 -10.47
CA ILE A 387 24.63 8.52 -9.49
C ILE A 387 23.96 7.22 -9.01
N ALA A 388 23.50 6.39 -9.95
CA ALA A 388 22.80 5.14 -9.66
C ALA A 388 23.63 4.12 -8.89
N LYS A 389 24.96 4.14 -9.01
CA LYS A 389 25.85 3.25 -8.25
C LYS A 389 26.06 3.70 -6.81
N LYS A 390 26.02 5.02 -6.56
CA LYS A 390 26.32 5.60 -5.23
C LYS A 390 25.12 5.66 -4.29
N ILE A 391 23.90 5.66 -4.82
CA ILE A 391 22.68 5.84 -4.02
C ILE A 391 22.38 4.62 -3.13
N GLU A 392 21.94 4.85 -1.90
CA GLU A 392 21.36 3.82 -1.03
C GLU A 392 19.90 3.53 -1.45
N ILE A 393 19.39 2.32 -1.19
CA ILE A 393 18.01 1.95 -1.56
C ILE A 393 16.96 2.72 -0.74
N THR A 394 17.30 3.12 0.48
CA THR A 394 16.47 4.00 1.30
C THR A 394 16.23 5.36 0.64
N ASP A 395 17.16 5.81 -0.20
CA ASP A 395 17.13 7.09 -0.91
C ASP A 395 16.54 6.99 -2.33
N LEU A 396 15.99 5.82 -2.68
CA LEU A 396 15.38 5.60 -3.98
C LEU A 396 14.19 6.54 -4.30
N PRO A 397 13.27 6.86 -3.35
CA PRO A 397 12.12 7.70 -3.66
C PRO A 397 12.51 9.09 -4.19
N GLN A 398 13.51 9.73 -3.57
CA GLN A 398 13.98 11.03 -4.04
C GLN A 398 14.75 10.93 -5.36
N LEU A 399 15.50 9.84 -5.61
CA LEU A 399 16.18 9.66 -6.89
C LEU A 399 15.17 9.51 -8.04
N VAL A 400 14.09 8.75 -7.82
CA VAL A 400 12.99 8.62 -8.80
C VAL A 400 12.35 9.98 -9.08
N ALA A 401 12.07 10.77 -8.03
CA ALA A 401 11.59 12.15 -8.22
C ALA A 401 12.59 12.99 -9.02
N ALA A 402 13.89 12.93 -8.73
CA ALA A 402 14.90 13.68 -9.46
C ALA A 402 14.92 13.29 -10.96
N PHE A 403 14.85 12.00 -11.29
CA PHE A 403 14.85 11.53 -12.67
C PHE A 403 13.60 11.94 -13.46
N HIS A 404 12.41 11.94 -12.86
CA HIS A 404 11.21 12.48 -13.51
C HIS A 404 11.38 13.96 -13.90
N SER A 405 12.10 14.74 -13.08
CA SER A 405 12.37 16.13 -13.42
C SER A 405 13.21 16.26 -14.70
N LEU A 406 14.19 15.37 -14.89
CA LEU A 406 15.00 15.34 -16.11
C LEU A 406 14.17 15.01 -17.35
N VAL A 407 13.19 14.10 -17.25
CA VAL A 407 12.24 13.81 -18.36
C VAL A 407 11.40 15.04 -18.68
N GLY A 408 10.82 15.67 -17.65
CA GLY A 408 9.98 16.85 -17.84
C GLY A 408 10.74 18.01 -18.49
N MET A 409 12.00 18.23 -18.07
CA MET A 409 12.86 19.23 -18.71
C MET A 409 13.21 18.84 -20.14
N ALA A 410 13.61 17.60 -20.40
CA ALA A 410 13.91 17.13 -21.76
C ALA A 410 12.71 17.38 -22.71
N ALA A 411 11.49 17.07 -22.27
CA ALA A 411 10.27 17.32 -23.05
C ALA A 411 10.06 18.81 -23.37
N VAL A 412 10.24 19.71 -22.39
CA VAL A 412 10.18 21.16 -22.62
C VAL A 412 11.22 21.60 -23.64
N LEU A 413 12.47 21.13 -23.50
CA LEU A 413 13.55 21.47 -24.42
C LEU A 413 13.25 20.98 -25.84
N THR A 414 12.80 19.73 -26.00
CA THR A 414 12.46 19.16 -27.31
C THR A 414 11.29 19.92 -27.95
N CYS A 415 10.23 20.24 -27.20
CA CYS A 415 9.08 20.97 -27.73
C CYS A 415 9.45 22.38 -28.20
N VAL A 416 10.20 23.13 -27.39
CA VAL A 416 10.64 24.48 -27.77
C VAL A 416 11.59 24.44 -28.97
N ALA A 417 12.51 23.46 -29.00
CA ALA A 417 13.45 23.31 -30.10
C ALA A 417 12.74 22.95 -31.42
N THR A 418 11.82 21.99 -31.38
CA THR A 418 11.02 21.55 -32.54
C THR A 418 10.18 22.71 -33.08
N TYR A 419 9.56 23.51 -32.21
CA TYR A 419 8.83 24.70 -32.65
C TYR A 419 9.70 25.66 -33.45
N ILE A 420 10.94 25.93 -32.99
CA ILE A 420 11.85 26.85 -33.70
C ILE A 420 12.26 26.28 -35.06
N VAL A 421 12.52 24.98 -35.14
CA VAL A 421 12.93 24.30 -36.38
C VAL A 421 11.79 24.29 -37.39
N ASP A 422 10.59 23.91 -36.96
CA ASP A 422 9.45 23.69 -37.85
C ASP A 422 8.64 24.96 -38.13
N PHE A 423 8.87 26.06 -37.39
CA PHE A 423 8.13 27.31 -37.56
C PHE A 423 7.96 27.77 -39.03
N PRO A 424 9.01 27.74 -39.88
CA PRO A 424 8.87 28.15 -41.28
C PRO A 424 7.90 27.29 -42.10
N THR A 425 7.67 26.04 -41.69
CA THR A 425 6.82 25.07 -42.39
C THR A 425 5.33 25.21 -42.02
N PHE A 426 5.02 25.75 -40.84
CA PHE A 426 3.64 25.87 -40.35
C PHE A 426 2.74 26.75 -41.22
N ALA A 427 3.29 27.62 -42.06
CA ALA A 427 2.52 28.43 -42.98
C ALA A 427 1.84 27.60 -44.08
N THR A 428 2.41 26.44 -44.44
CA THR A 428 1.94 25.61 -45.55
C THR A 428 1.53 24.20 -45.13
N ASP A 429 1.83 23.78 -43.90
CA ASP A 429 1.45 22.46 -43.39
C ASP A 429 -0.01 22.43 -42.90
N PRO A 430 -0.90 21.61 -43.51
CA PRO A 430 -2.27 21.44 -43.04
C PRO A 430 -2.36 20.84 -41.62
N ALA A 431 -1.31 20.19 -41.12
CA ALA A 431 -1.22 19.65 -39.76
C ALA A 431 -0.65 20.62 -38.73
N ALA A 432 -0.28 21.85 -39.12
CA ALA A 432 0.41 22.81 -38.27
C ALA A 432 -0.29 23.02 -36.91
N ASN A 433 -1.61 23.15 -36.88
CA ASN A 433 -2.34 23.35 -35.63
C ASN A 433 -2.33 22.14 -34.70
N ALA A 434 -2.32 20.91 -35.25
CA ALA A 434 -2.20 19.70 -34.45
C ALA A 434 -0.80 19.55 -33.85
N ILE A 435 0.25 19.83 -34.65
CA ILE A 435 1.64 19.81 -34.19
C ILE A 435 1.86 20.89 -33.12
N LYS A 436 1.44 22.13 -33.38
CA LYS A 436 1.46 23.25 -32.40
C LYS A 436 0.76 22.85 -31.10
N THR A 437 -0.41 22.21 -31.18
CA THR A 437 -1.14 21.73 -30.00
C THR A 437 -0.31 20.72 -29.19
N ALA A 438 0.31 19.74 -29.86
CA ALA A 438 1.18 18.77 -29.21
C ALA A 438 2.40 19.43 -28.55
N LEU A 439 3.07 20.38 -29.23
CA LEU A 439 4.20 21.15 -28.70
C LEU A 439 3.84 21.93 -27.44
N PHE A 440 2.68 22.58 -27.45
CA PHE A 440 2.19 23.35 -26.30
C PHE A 440 1.87 22.44 -25.11
N LEU A 441 1.15 21.34 -25.34
CA LEU A 441 0.80 20.38 -24.29
C LEU A 441 2.04 19.67 -23.73
N GLY A 442 2.99 19.27 -24.57
CA GLY A 442 4.27 18.70 -24.14
C GLY A 442 5.06 19.68 -23.27
N THR A 443 5.11 20.95 -23.64
CA THR A 443 5.72 22.02 -22.83
C THR A 443 5.02 22.19 -21.48
N PHE A 444 3.69 22.22 -21.47
CA PHE A 444 2.89 22.38 -20.25
C PHE A 444 3.05 21.19 -19.29
N ILE A 445 2.92 19.96 -19.78
CA ILE A 445 3.03 18.74 -18.98
C ILE A 445 4.47 18.57 -18.48
N GLY A 446 5.45 18.80 -19.36
CA GLY A 446 6.88 18.74 -19.02
C GLY A 446 7.27 19.76 -17.94
N GLY A 447 6.74 21.00 -18.02
CA GLY A 447 7.00 22.04 -17.03
C GLY A 447 6.44 21.72 -15.64
N ILE A 448 5.19 21.23 -15.54
CA ILE A 448 4.62 20.73 -14.27
C ILE A 448 5.46 19.57 -13.73
N THR A 449 5.82 18.63 -14.60
CA THR A 449 6.61 17.45 -14.23
C THR A 449 7.96 17.84 -13.67
N PHE A 450 8.67 18.76 -14.33
CA PHE A 450 9.98 19.25 -13.90
C PHE A 450 9.93 19.85 -12.50
N SER A 451 9.14 20.89 -12.31
CA SER A 451 9.15 21.64 -11.05
C SER A 451 8.48 20.90 -9.91
N GLY A 452 7.38 20.18 -10.17
CA GLY A 452 6.71 19.35 -9.18
C GLY A 452 7.63 18.26 -8.65
N SER A 453 8.39 17.63 -9.55
CA SER A 453 9.35 16.58 -9.18
C SER A 453 10.52 17.12 -8.35
N LEU A 454 10.98 18.35 -8.63
CA LEU A 454 12.01 19.01 -7.81
C LEU A 454 11.50 19.36 -6.40
N VAL A 455 10.25 19.79 -6.26
CA VAL A 455 9.65 20.02 -4.93
C VAL A 455 9.48 18.69 -4.18
N ALA A 456 9.04 17.63 -4.87
CA ALA A 456 8.95 16.30 -4.29
C ALA A 456 10.31 15.79 -3.80
N TYR A 457 11.35 15.92 -4.63
CA TYR A 457 12.74 15.64 -4.25
C TYR A 457 13.15 16.43 -3.00
N GLY A 458 12.93 17.74 -2.99
CA GLY A 458 13.28 18.61 -1.87
C GLY A 458 12.61 18.21 -0.56
N LYS A 459 11.33 17.82 -0.59
CA LYS A 459 10.60 17.36 0.60
C LYS A 459 11.05 15.97 1.07
N LEU A 460 11.31 15.04 0.15
CA LEU A 460 11.76 13.68 0.49
C LEU A 460 13.18 13.67 1.07
N GLN A 461 14.06 14.50 0.50
CA GLN A 461 15.44 14.70 0.94
C GLN A 461 15.55 15.48 2.27
N GLY A 462 14.47 16.14 2.69
CA GLY A 462 14.46 16.99 3.88
C GLY A 462 15.09 18.38 3.69
N LEU A 463 15.32 18.78 2.43
CA LEU A 463 15.76 20.14 2.09
C LEU A 463 14.61 21.16 2.25
N LEU A 464 13.38 20.70 2.07
CA LEU A 464 12.14 21.45 2.28
C LEU A 464 11.36 20.86 3.45
N ASN A 465 10.57 21.69 4.13
CA ASN A 465 9.67 21.22 5.19
C ASN A 465 8.63 20.23 4.62
N SER A 466 8.44 19.10 5.31
CA SER A 466 7.49 18.07 4.92
C SER A 466 6.02 18.48 5.15
N ALA A 467 5.77 19.52 5.94
CA ALA A 467 4.43 20.08 6.13
C ALA A 467 3.85 20.61 4.80
N PRO A 468 2.52 20.53 4.60
CA PRO A 468 1.86 21.15 3.45
C PRO A 468 1.93 22.68 3.57
N LEU A 469 2.44 23.37 2.54
CA LEU A 469 2.48 24.83 2.48
C LEU A 469 1.15 25.36 1.91
N LEU A 470 0.31 25.95 2.76
CA LEU A 470 -1.02 26.42 2.38
C LEU A 470 -1.03 27.92 2.12
N LEU A 471 -0.94 28.32 0.85
CA LEU A 471 -1.06 29.72 0.45
C LEU A 471 -2.51 30.23 0.59
N PRO A 472 -2.75 31.47 1.06
CA PRO A 472 -4.06 32.09 1.01
C PRO A 472 -4.60 32.12 -0.42
N GLY A 473 -5.83 31.64 -0.65
CA GLY A 473 -6.43 31.62 -1.98
C GLY A 473 -5.79 30.66 -2.98
N ARG A 474 -5.05 29.62 -2.54
CA ARG A 474 -4.34 28.65 -3.42
C ARG A 474 -5.16 28.10 -4.58
N HIS A 475 -6.46 27.84 -4.37
CA HIS A 475 -7.33 27.32 -5.43
C HIS A 475 -7.57 28.35 -6.52
N ALA A 476 -7.79 29.62 -6.14
CA ALA A 476 -7.91 30.71 -7.09
C ALA A 476 -6.59 30.95 -7.84
N LEU A 477 -5.44 30.86 -7.17
CA LEU A 477 -4.13 30.93 -7.80
C LEU A 477 -3.95 29.82 -8.85
N ASN A 478 -4.20 28.57 -8.47
CA ASN A 478 -4.04 27.42 -9.38
C ASN A 478 -5.04 27.45 -10.54
N LEU A 479 -6.28 27.85 -10.30
CA LEU A 479 -7.27 28.07 -11.37
C LEU A 479 -6.86 29.23 -12.30
N GLY A 480 -6.29 30.29 -11.75
CA GLY A 480 -5.74 31.41 -12.52
C GLY A 480 -4.56 30.98 -13.39
N LEU A 481 -3.63 30.18 -12.85
CA LEU A 481 -2.50 29.62 -13.62
C LEU A 481 -2.99 28.71 -14.74
N LEU A 482 -3.99 27.85 -14.47
CA LEU A 482 -4.59 27.00 -15.49
C LEU A 482 -5.29 27.84 -16.57
N GLY A 483 -6.10 28.83 -16.17
CA GLY A 483 -6.78 29.73 -17.09
C GLY A 483 -5.82 30.55 -17.95
N ALA A 484 -4.70 31.01 -17.38
CA ALA A 484 -3.64 31.69 -18.10
C ALA A 484 -2.97 30.79 -19.14
N ASN A 485 -2.73 29.51 -18.82
CA ASN A 485 -2.23 28.54 -19.80
C ASN A 485 -3.24 28.29 -20.93
N VAL A 486 -4.53 28.13 -20.62
CA VAL A 486 -5.58 27.98 -21.64
C VAL A 486 -5.66 29.21 -22.54
N GLY A 487 -5.59 30.41 -21.97
CA GLY A 487 -5.54 31.66 -22.73
C GLY A 487 -4.29 31.79 -23.60
N ALA A 488 -3.13 31.40 -23.07
CA ALA A 488 -1.88 31.35 -23.83
C ALA A 488 -1.95 30.36 -25.00
N MET A 489 -2.59 29.20 -24.80
CA MET A 489 -2.83 28.22 -25.87
C MET A 489 -3.74 28.78 -26.96
N ALA A 490 -4.83 29.43 -26.59
CA ALA A 490 -5.75 30.05 -27.55
C ALA A 490 -5.03 31.12 -28.40
N TYR A 491 -4.29 32.02 -27.75
CA TYR A 491 -3.50 33.04 -28.46
C TYR A 491 -2.38 32.43 -29.32
N TYR A 492 -1.70 31.40 -28.81
CA TYR A 492 -0.68 30.65 -29.52
C TYR A 492 -1.19 30.02 -30.82
N LEU A 493 -2.40 29.44 -30.80
CA LEU A 493 -3.00 28.83 -31.99
C LEU A 493 -3.52 29.86 -32.99
N MET A 494 -4.04 30.99 -32.52
CA MET A 494 -4.54 32.07 -33.38
C MET A 494 -3.43 32.91 -34.04
N SER A 495 -2.23 32.93 -33.44
CA SER A 495 -1.11 33.72 -33.95
C SER A 495 -0.22 32.93 -34.91
N SER A 496 0.16 33.58 -36.02
CA SER A 496 1.15 33.09 -36.99
C SER A 496 2.54 33.70 -36.79
N SER A 497 2.73 34.55 -35.78
CA SER A 497 4.02 35.20 -35.51
C SER A 497 4.96 34.29 -34.71
N ASN A 498 6.21 34.16 -35.17
CA ASN A 498 7.23 33.37 -34.47
C ASN A 498 7.45 33.86 -33.03
N MET A 499 7.60 35.18 -32.91
CA MET A 499 7.85 35.83 -31.62
C MET A 499 6.69 35.61 -30.66
N ALA A 500 5.44 35.74 -31.15
CA ALA A 500 4.27 35.47 -30.34
C ALA A 500 4.23 34.01 -29.89
N GLY A 501 4.54 33.07 -30.80
CA GLY A 501 4.51 31.65 -30.46
C GLY A 501 5.59 31.23 -29.46
N LEU A 502 6.83 31.72 -29.62
CA LEU A 502 7.90 31.52 -28.64
C LEU A 502 7.59 32.15 -27.30
N SER A 503 6.99 33.36 -27.30
CA SER A 503 6.55 34.01 -26.07
C SER A 503 5.49 33.19 -25.35
N CYS A 504 4.56 32.57 -26.08
CA CYS A 504 3.56 31.68 -25.49
C CYS A 504 4.16 30.39 -24.94
N LEU A 505 5.09 29.73 -25.66
CA LEU A 505 5.77 28.55 -25.14
C LEU A 505 6.61 28.86 -23.91
N GLY A 506 7.32 30.01 -23.91
CA GLY A 506 8.04 30.50 -22.74
C GLY A 506 7.12 30.82 -21.56
N ALA A 507 5.99 31.48 -21.82
CA ALA A 507 4.98 31.76 -20.80
C ALA A 507 4.39 30.47 -20.22
N THR A 508 4.01 29.51 -21.06
CA THR A 508 3.50 28.20 -20.65
C THR A 508 4.52 27.42 -19.85
N SER A 509 5.79 27.41 -20.26
CA SER A 509 6.87 26.80 -19.47
C SER A 509 6.95 27.43 -18.08
N ALA A 510 6.95 28.77 -17.97
CA ALA A 510 7.02 29.44 -16.67
C ALA A 510 5.77 29.22 -15.80
N LEU A 511 4.58 29.33 -16.39
CA LEU A 511 3.30 29.16 -15.70
C LEU A 511 3.08 27.72 -15.24
N SER A 512 3.41 26.74 -16.08
CA SER A 512 3.33 25.31 -15.75
C SER A 512 4.35 24.91 -14.69
N MET A 513 5.59 25.43 -14.75
CA MET A 513 6.57 25.24 -13.70
C MET A 513 6.10 25.87 -12.37
N LEU A 514 5.55 27.07 -12.40
CA LEU A 514 4.97 27.69 -11.20
C LEU A 514 3.81 26.85 -10.65
N MET A 515 2.95 26.34 -11.52
CA MET A 515 1.83 25.47 -11.15
C MET A 515 2.31 24.15 -10.53
N GLY A 516 3.37 23.54 -11.06
CA GLY A 516 3.98 22.35 -10.47
C GLY A 516 4.53 22.60 -9.07
N VAL A 517 5.12 23.78 -8.82
CA VAL A 517 5.56 24.19 -7.47
C VAL A 517 4.37 24.39 -6.54
N THR A 518 3.37 25.18 -6.95
CA THR A 518 2.23 25.53 -6.08
C THR A 518 1.37 24.32 -5.71
N LEU A 519 1.14 23.41 -6.66
CA LEU A 519 0.41 22.16 -6.41
C LEU A 519 1.21 21.24 -5.48
N THR A 520 2.47 20.97 -5.79
CA THR A 520 3.26 19.98 -5.04
C THR A 520 3.63 20.48 -3.64
N ALA A 521 3.91 21.77 -3.47
CA ALA A 521 4.23 22.34 -2.16
C ALA A 521 3.06 22.26 -1.17
N ALA A 522 1.82 22.28 -1.66
CA ALA A 522 0.61 22.16 -0.85
C ALA A 522 0.35 20.72 -0.36
N ILE A 523 1.10 19.73 -0.85
CA ILE A 523 0.94 18.31 -0.48
C ILE A 523 1.91 17.97 0.66
N GLY A 524 1.40 17.25 1.66
CA GLY A 524 2.18 16.83 2.82
C GLY A 524 3.15 15.68 2.52
N GLY A 525 4.17 15.53 3.36
CA GLY A 525 5.28 14.60 3.12
C GLY A 525 4.90 13.11 3.01
N ALA A 526 3.82 12.63 3.65
CA ALA A 526 3.43 11.22 3.48
C ALA A 526 2.41 10.97 2.37
N ASP A 527 1.81 12.01 1.80
CA ASP A 527 1.09 11.90 0.52
C ASP A 527 2.04 12.03 -0.68
N MET A 528 3.31 12.39 -0.43
CA MET A 528 4.33 12.54 -1.47
C MET A 528 4.51 11.31 -2.38
N PRO A 529 4.39 10.06 -1.90
CA PRO A 529 4.45 8.89 -2.78
C PRO A 529 3.39 8.92 -3.89
N VAL A 530 2.18 9.42 -3.60
CA VAL A 530 1.12 9.61 -4.61
C VAL A 530 1.58 10.63 -5.65
N VAL A 531 2.17 11.74 -5.21
CA VAL A 531 2.69 12.77 -6.13
C VAL A 531 3.74 12.19 -7.08
N ILE A 532 4.66 11.37 -6.57
CA ILE A 532 5.69 10.72 -7.41
C ILE A 532 5.04 9.89 -8.52
N THR A 533 4.00 9.11 -8.20
CA THR A 533 3.29 8.29 -9.19
C THR A 533 2.49 9.14 -10.20
N VAL A 534 1.90 10.26 -9.78
CA VAL A 534 1.19 11.20 -10.67
C VAL A 534 2.17 11.85 -11.64
N LEU A 535 3.32 12.31 -11.15
CA LEU A 535 4.35 12.92 -11.99
C LEU A 535 5.03 11.89 -12.92
N ASN A 536 5.12 10.62 -12.51
CA ASN A 536 5.48 9.51 -13.41
C ASN A 536 4.44 9.33 -14.53
N SER A 537 3.14 9.51 -14.23
CA SER A 537 2.11 9.49 -15.28
C SER A 537 2.31 10.65 -16.26
N TYR A 538 2.58 11.85 -15.74
CA TYR A 538 2.80 13.04 -16.57
C TYR A 538 4.02 12.94 -17.47
N SER A 539 5.12 12.33 -17.02
CA SER A 539 6.28 12.07 -17.88
C SER A 539 5.93 11.18 -19.07
N GLY A 540 5.06 10.19 -18.89
CA GLY A 540 4.52 9.38 -19.98
C GLY A 540 3.63 10.15 -20.96
N TRP A 541 2.75 11.02 -20.47
CA TRP A 541 1.89 11.85 -21.33
C TRP A 541 2.67 12.96 -22.07
N ALA A 542 3.74 13.49 -21.47
CA ALA A 542 4.67 14.38 -22.16
C ALA A 542 5.35 13.65 -23.33
N LEU A 543 5.76 12.40 -23.12
CA LEU A 543 6.33 11.57 -24.18
C LEU A 543 5.32 11.23 -25.29
N CYS A 544 4.03 11.06 -24.94
CA CYS A 544 2.98 10.98 -25.96
C CYS A 544 2.92 12.26 -26.80
N ALA A 545 2.94 13.44 -26.16
CA ALA A 545 2.92 14.71 -26.88
C ALA A 545 4.13 14.86 -27.82
N GLU A 546 5.33 14.44 -27.40
CA GLU A 546 6.50 14.37 -28.28
C GLU A 546 6.32 13.35 -29.41
N GLY A 547 5.68 12.20 -29.15
CA GLY A 547 5.29 11.25 -30.19
C GLY A 547 4.36 11.88 -31.23
N PHE A 548 3.37 12.66 -30.78
CA PHE A 548 2.44 13.38 -31.66
C PHE A 548 3.13 14.45 -32.51
N MET A 549 4.02 15.24 -31.92
CA MET A 549 4.69 16.32 -32.65
C MET A 549 5.72 15.77 -33.65
N LEU A 550 6.39 14.66 -33.34
CA LEU A 550 7.43 14.04 -34.20
C LEU A 550 6.89 12.93 -35.10
N ASN A 551 5.57 12.67 -35.07
CA ASN A 551 4.93 11.56 -35.77
C ASN A 551 5.63 10.21 -35.50
N ASN A 552 5.94 9.93 -34.22
CA ASN A 552 6.77 8.81 -33.80
C ASN A 552 5.95 7.78 -32.98
N ASN A 553 5.75 6.59 -33.56
CA ASN A 553 5.00 5.51 -32.95
C ASN A 553 5.64 5.00 -31.65
N LEU A 554 6.97 4.86 -31.61
CA LEU A 554 7.69 4.36 -30.44
C LEU A 554 7.46 5.24 -29.22
N MET A 555 7.62 6.56 -29.38
CA MET A 555 7.40 7.53 -28.30
C MET A 555 5.94 7.51 -27.82
N THR A 556 4.99 7.38 -28.75
CA THR A 556 3.56 7.29 -28.42
C THR A 556 3.22 6.02 -27.63
N ILE A 557 3.71 4.86 -28.07
CA ILE A 557 3.46 3.57 -27.40
C ILE A 557 4.08 3.56 -26.00
N VAL A 558 5.35 3.97 -25.90
CA VAL A 558 6.08 4.01 -24.63
C VAL A 558 5.49 5.06 -23.69
N GLY A 559 5.09 6.22 -24.21
CA GLY A 559 4.43 7.26 -23.43
C GLY A 559 3.11 6.78 -22.83
N ALA A 560 2.27 6.09 -23.61
CA ALA A 560 1.00 5.55 -23.14
C ALA A 560 1.21 4.48 -22.05
N LEU A 561 2.24 3.64 -22.21
CA LEU A 561 2.61 2.61 -21.25
C LEU A 561 3.04 3.21 -19.90
N ILE A 562 3.89 4.23 -19.91
CA ILE A 562 4.35 4.93 -18.71
C ILE A 562 3.20 5.74 -18.07
N GLY A 563 2.43 6.44 -18.90
CA GLY A 563 1.31 7.26 -18.48
C GLY A 563 0.24 6.44 -17.74
N SER A 564 -0.15 5.31 -18.32
CA SER A 564 -1.06 4.35 -17.70
C SER A 564 -0.48 3.73 -16.43
N SER A 565 0.81 3.38 -16.42
CA SER A 565 1.49 2.84 -15.23
C SER A 565 1.46 3.80 -14.06
N GLY A 566 1.82 5.07 -14.26
CA GLY A 566 1.77 6.08 -13.21
C GLY A 566 0.35 6.29 -12.67
N ALA A 567 -0.63 6.37 -13.57
CA ALA A 567 -2.04 6.59 -13.20
C ALA A 567 -2.62 5.43 -12.36
N ILE A 568 -2.31 4.18 -12.72
CA ILE A 568 -2.76 3.00 -11.97
C ILE A 568 -2.11 2.96 -10.60
N LEU A 569 -0.80 3.21 -10.50
CA LEU A 569 -0.12 3.26 -9.21
C LEU A 569 -0.69 4.37 -8.31
N SER A 570 -0.95 5.57 -8.86
CA SER A 570 -1.63 6.63 -8.12
C SER A 570 -3.00 6.20 -7.60
N TYR A 571 -3.78 5.51 -8.43
CA TYR A 571 -5.08 4.99 -8.04
C TYR A 571 -4.99 3.95 -6.92
N ILE A 572 -4.08 2.97 -7.04
CA ILE A 572 -3.86 1.93 -6.02
C ILE A 572 -3.48 2.58 -4.69
N MET A 573 -2.56 3.55 -4.69
CA MET A 573 -2.17 4.27 -3.47
C MET A 573 -3.35 5.04 -2.87
N CYS A 574 -4.08 5.81 -3.67
CA CYS A 574 -5.27 6.55 -3.23
C CYS A 574 -6.32 5.63 -2.60
N LYS A 575 -6.62 4.50 -3.24
CA LYS A 575 -7.56 3.50 -2.74
C LYS A 575 -7.10 2.89 -1.42
N ALA A 576 -5.81 2.55 -1.30
CA ALA A 576 -5.23 1.99 -0.08
C ALA A 576 -5.20 2.99 1.10
N MET A 577 -5.30 4.30 0.83
CA MET A 577 -5.42 5.35 1.86
C MET A 577 -6.87 5.78 2.10
N ASN A 578 -7.83 5.22 1.35
CA ASN A 578 -9.23 5.67 1.30
C ASN A 578 -9.40 7.18 1.03
N ARG A 579 -8.57 7.72 0.12
CA ARG A 579 -8.61 9.12 -0.32
C ARG A 579 -8.73 9.18 -1.84
N SER A 580 -9.49 10.14 -2.36
CA SER A 580 -9.57 10.35 -3.81
C SER A 580 -8.37 11.13 -4.33
N LEU A 581 -7.97 10.91 -5.59
CA LEU A 581 -6.85 11.62 -6.21
C LEU A 581 -7.02 13.17 -6.18
N PRO A 582 -8.21 13.75 -6.46
CA PRO A 582 -8.41 15.18 -6.31
C PRO A 582 -8.21 15.67 -4.88
N ASN A 583 -8.62 14.88 -3.88
CA ASN A 583 -8.44 15.24 -2.47
C ASN A 583 -6.95 15.30 -2.09
N VAL A 584 -6.14 14.37 -2.61
CA VAL A 584 -4.69 14.37 -2.39
C VAL A 584 -4.01 15.55 -3.10
N ILE A 585 -4.29 15.77 -4.39
CA ILE A 585 -3.64 16.83 -5.19
C ILE A 585 -4.05 18.24 -4.74
N LEU A 586 -5.32 18.44 -4.38
CA LEU A 586 -5.84 19.74 -3.96
C LEU A 586 -5.66 20.03 -2.45
N GLY A 587 -5.05 19.08 -1.72
CA GLY A 587 -4.71 19.22 -0.30
C GLY A 587 -5.94 19.30 0.62
N GLY A 588 -6.94 18.47 0.38
CA GLY A 588 -8.11 18.37 1.26
C GLY A 588 -7.85 17.47 2.48
N TYR A 589 -8.60 17.75 3.55
CA TYR A 589 -8.41 17.17 4.89
C TYR A 589 -9.37 15.98 5.08
N GLY A 590 -8.87 14.84 5.58
CA GLY A 590 -9.66 13.64 5.87
C GLY A 590 -9.81 12.63 4.71
N THR A 591 -10.46 11.50 5.02
CA THR A 591 -10.83 10.44 4.05
C THR A 591 -12.20 10.71 3.41
N SER A 592 -12.52 9.96 2.36
CA SER A 592 -13.82 10.05 1.68
C SER A 592 -15.01 9.64 2.56
N SER A 593 -14.76 8.93 3.66
CA SER A 593 -15.77 8.41 4.59
C SER A 593 -15.72 9.02 5.99
N THR A 594 -14.87 10.02 6.24
CA THR A 594 -14.82 10.69 7.55
C THR A 594 -16.14 11.44 7.80
N GLY A 595 -16.81 11.10 8.92
CA GLY A 595 -18.00 11.78 9.41
C GLY A 595 -17.71 13.20 9.93
N ALA A 596 -18.76 14.02 10.05
CA ALA A 596 -18.64 15.42 10.50
C ALA A 596 -18.53 15.58 12.04
N GLY A 597 -18.49 14.48 12.79
CA GLY A 597 -18.41 14.49 14.25
C GLY A 597 -16.99 14.68 14.78
N LYS A 598 -16.85 14.77 16.11
CA LYS A 598 -15.53 14.72 16.76
C LYS A 598 -15.02 13.27 16.78
N PRO A 599 -13.72 13.04 16.55
CA PRO A 599 -13.11 11.73 16.75
C PRO A 599 -13.35 11.19 18.15
N MET A 600 -13.46 9.88 18.27
CA MET A 600 -13.61 9.21 19.56
C MET A 600 -12.39 9.46 20.44
N ALA A 601 -12.62 9.84 21.69
CA ALA A 601 -11.53 10.00 22.66
C ALA A 601 -10.96 8.63 23.02
N VAL A 602 -9.63 8.50 22.97
CA VAL A 602 -8.95 7.28 23.43
C VAL A 602 -8.89 7.30 24.96
N THR A 603 -9.47 6.28 25.59
CA THR A 603 -9.52 6.12 27.06
C THR A 603 -8.80 4.84 27.47
N GLY A 604 -8.05 4.88 28.56
CA GLY A 604 -7.33 3.72 29.11
C GLY A 604 -5.86 4.02 29.41
N THR A 605 -5.17 3.04 29.98
CA THR A 605 -3.71 3.05 30.16
C THR A 605 -3.08 2.07 29.17
N HIS A 606 -1.84 2.33 28.78
CA HIS A 606 -1.09 1.40 27.94
C HIS A 606 -0.35 0.41 28.84
N THR A 607 -0.14 -0.81 28.34
CA THR A 607 0.76 -1.78 28.97
C THR A 607 2.15 -1.63 28.37
N GLU A 608 3.19 -1.57 29.17
CA GLU A 608 4.59 -1.49 28.71
C GLU A 608 5.36 -2.75 29.14
N VAL A 609 6.24 -3.24 28.26
CA VAL A 609 7.12 -4.39 28.50
C VAL A 609 8.57 -4.01 28.21
N ASP A 610 9.50 -4.66 28.89
CA ASP A 610 10.93 -4.57 28.60
C ASP A 610 11.40 -5.64 27.59
N VAL A 611 12.68 -5.59 27.22
CA VAL A 611 13.27 -6.53 26.26
C VAL A 611 13.19 -7.98 26.76
N PRO A 612 13.58 -8.33 28.00
CA PRO A 612 13.43 -9.70 28.52
C PRO A 612 11.99 -10.23 28.44
N GLN A 613 11.00 -9.43 28.84
CA GLN A 613 9.58 -9.82 28.75
C GLN A 613 9.13 -10.03 27.30
N ALA A 614 9.56 -9.16 26.38
CA ALA A 614 9.29 -9.33 24.95
C ALA A 614 9.91 -10.61 24.38
N VAL A 615 11.14 -10.95 24.78
CA VAL A 615 11.82 -12.20 24.37
C VAL A 615 11.05 -13.42 24.87
N GLN A 616 10.56 -13.40 26.10
CA GLN A 616 9.72 -14.47 26.66
C GLN A 616 8.46 -14.70 25.80
N LEU A 617 7.76 -13.63 25.41
CA LEU A 617 6.60 -13.72 24.52
C LEU A 617 6.96 -14.27 23.13
N ILE A 618 8.10 -13.83 22.56
CA ILE A 618 8.61 -14.35 21.27
C ILE A 618 8.95 -15.85 21.37
N ARG A 619 9.48 -16.28 22.52
CA ARG A 619 9.84 -17.69 22.76
C ARG A 619 8.61 -18.58 22.84
N ASP A 620 7.55 -18.13 23.48
CA ASP A 620 6.34 -18.94 23.69
C ASP A 620 5.46 -19.02 22.42
N ALA A 621 5.56 -18.04 21.52
CA ALA A 621 4.81 -17.99 20.27
C ALA A 621 5.30 -18.99 19.21
N LYS A 622 4.39 -19.64 18.46
CA LYS A 622 4.74 -20.52 17.33
C LYS A 622 4.47 -19.88 15.98
N ASN A 623 3.39 -19.10 15.88
CA ASN A 623 3.00 -18.33 14.70
C ASN A 623 3.19 -16.83 14.97
N ILE A 624 4.16 -16.21 14.28
CA ILE A 624 4.55 -14.80 14.46
C ILE A 624 4.33 -14.06 13.14
N ILE A 625 3.63 -12.93 13.21
CA ILE A 625 3.54 -11.98 12.09
C ILE A 625 4.27 -10.70 12.44
N ILE A 626 5.09 -10.19 11.53
CA ILE A 626 5.77 -8.91 11.68
C ILE A 626 5.13 -7.90 10.73
N THR A 627 4.68 -6.75 11.25
CA THR A 627 4.12 -5.67 10.44
C THR A 627 5.06 -4.47 10.49
N PRO A 628 6.01 -4.36 9.53
CA PRO A 628 6.98 -3.27 9.51
C PRO A 628 6.35 -1.99 8.97
N GLY A 629 6.81 -0.85 9.46
CA GLY A 629 6.52 0.47 8.91
C GLY A 629 7.80 1.23 8.55
N TYR A 630 7.63 2.46 8.07
CA TYR A 630 8.77 3.29 7.64
C TYR A 630 9.78 3.56 8.77
N GLY A 631 9.35 3.54 10.05
CA GLY A 631 10.24 3.71 11.19
C GLY A 631 11.34 2.65 11.30
N LEU A 632 11.08 1.42 10.84
CA LEU A 632 12.07 0.35 10.77
C LEU A 632 13.21 0.70 9.81
N CYS A 633 12.86 1.25 8.65
CA CYS A 633 13.81 1.60 7.59
C CYS A 633 14.65 2.81 7.96
N VAL A 634 14.03 3.84 8.56
CA VAL A 634 14.73 5.05 9.02
C VAL A 634 15.81 4.71 10.04
N ALA A 635 15.54 3.75 10.91
CA ALA A 635 16.51 3.28 11.90
C ALA A 635 17.56 2.31 11.34
N LYS A 636 17.44 1.87 10.08
CA LYS A 636 18.21 0.77 9.49
C LYS A 636 18.10 -0.54 10.31
N ALA A 637 16.91 -0.82 10.85
CA ALA A 637 16.65 -1.96 11.73
C ALA A 637 16.25 -3.25 10.96
N GLN A 638 16.12 -3.20 9.64
CA GLN A 638 15.79 -4.36 8.80
C GLN A 638 16.83 -5.49 8.91
N TYR A 639 18.12 -5.16 9.08
CA TYR A 639 19.20 -6.14 9.14
C TYR A 639 19.14 -7.04 10.40
N PRO A 640 19.14 -6.48 11.64
CA PRO A 640 19.00 -7.32 12.83
C PRO A 640 17.65 -8.05 12.87
N LEU A 641 16.59 -7.45 12.31
CA LEU A 641 15.31 -8.13 12.18
C LEU A 641 15.40 -9.36 11.27
N ALA A 642 16.02 -9.25 10.10
CA ALA A 642 16.18 -10.37 9.17
C ALA A 642 16.99 -11.52 9.80
N GLU A 643 18.03 -11.19 10.57
CA GLU A 643 18.80 -12.18 11.33
C GLU A 643 17.97 -12.84 12.43
N MET A 644 17.18 -12.07 13.19
CA MET A 644 16.29 -12.61 14.20
C MET A 644 15.24 -13.54 13.58
N VAL A 645 14.64 -13.13 12.45
CA VAL A 645 13.67 -13.95 11.71
C VAL A 645 14.28 -15.25 11.24
N LYS A 646 15.52 -15.22 10.75
CA LYS A 646 16.26 -16.42 10.37
C LYS A 646 16.43 -17.36 11.57
N THR A 647 16.93 -16.87 12.70
CA THR A 647 17.10 -17.66 13.94
C THR A 647 15.79 -18.29 14.42
N LEU A 648 14.68 -17.55 14.38
CA LEU A 648 13.36 -18.06 14.76
C LEU A 648 12.85 -19.12 13.79
N THR A 649 13.07 -18.93 12.49
CA THR A 649 12.68 -19.88 11.43
C THR A 649 13.48 -21.18 11.52
N ASP A 650 14.79 -21.10 11.79
CA ASP A 650 15.67 -22.25 11.99
C ASP A 650 15.24 -23.09 13.22
N LYS A 651 14.55 -22.48 14.18
CA LYS A 651 13.92 -23.15 15.34
C LYS A 651 12.49 -23.64 15.07
N GLY A 652 12.05 -23.63 13.81
CA GLY A 652 10.77 -24.19 13.38
C GLY A 652 9.56 -23.30 13.68
N LYS A 653 9.75 -22.02 14.02
CA LYS A 653 8.64 -21.06 14.18
C LYS A 653 8.15 -20.60 12.80
N LYS A 654 6.85 -20.40 12.67
CA LYS A 654 6.24 -19.82 11.45
C LYS A 654 6.30 -18.31 11.56
N VAL A 655 7.27 -17.69 10.91
CA VAL A 655 7.45 -16.23 10.89
C VAL A 655 7.12 -15.68 9.51
N ARG A 656 6.29 -14.65 9.44
CA ARG A 656 5.86 -14.01 8.17
C ARG A 656 5.78 -12.50 8.33
N PHE A 657 5.89 -11.78 7.22
CA PHE A 657 5.73 -10.32 7.17
C PHE A 657 4.39 -9.96 6.55
N GLY A 658 3.67 -9.02 7.16
CA GLY A 658 2.47 -8.41 6.59
C GLY A 658 2.77 -6.98 6.15
N ILE A 659 2.72 -6.72 4.84
CA ILE A 659 3.03 -5.42 4.26
C ILE A 659 1.75 -4.67 3.92
N HIS A 660 1.64 -3.44 4.41
CA HIS A 660 0.58 -2.54 4.01
C HIS A 660 0.95 -1.85 2.70
N PRO A 661 0.03 -1.71 1.71
CA PRO A 661 0.37 -1.19 0.37
C PRO A 661 1.01 0.21 0.32
N VAL A 662 0.71 1.04 1.33
CA VAL A 662 1.26 2.41 1.48
C VAL A 662 2.28 2.56 2.60
N ALA A 663 2.75 1.47 3.19
CA ALA A 663 3.82 1.56 4.17
C ALA A 663 5.16 1.84 3.49
N GLY A 664 5.75 3.01 3.81
CA GLY A 664 6.99 3.50 3.21
C GLY A 664 6.84 4.91 2.63
N ARG A 665 7.81 5.33 1.82
CA ARG A 665 7.80 6.59 1.06
C ARG A 665 7.69 6.38 -0.46
N MET A 666 7.48 5.14 -0.90
CA MET A 666 7.31 4.76 -2.31
C MET A 666 6.57 3.40 -2.38
N PRO A 667 5.71 3.16 -3.38
CA PRO A 667 5.04 1.87 -3.58
C PRO A 667 6.02 0.69 -3.57
N GLY A 668 5.81 -0.29 -2.68
CA GLY A 668 6.66 -1.48 -2.60
C GLY A 668 8.06 -1.26 -2.03
N GLN A 669 8.34 -0.08 -1.44
CA GLN A 669 9.67 0.21 -0.88
C GLN A 669 10.06 -0.77 0.22
N LEU A 670 9.12 -1.14 1.09
CA LEU A 670 9.39 -2.08 2.18
C LEU A 670 9.79 -3.47 1.65
N ASN A 671 9.15 -3.95 0.58
CA ASN A 671 9.49 -5.24 -0.01
C ASN A 671 10.96 -5.25 -0.48
N VAL A 672 11.41 -4.18 -1.15
CA VAL A 672 12.81 -4.06 -1.60
C VAL A 672 13.77 -3.96 -0.42
N LEU A 673 13.44 -3.20 0.63
CA LEU A 673 14.31 -3.05 1.81
C LEU A 673 14.42 -4.34 2.64
N LEU A 674 13.34 -5.12 2.73
CA LEU A 674 13.39 -6.45 3.35
C LEU A 674 14.20 -7.43 2.49
N ALA A 675 14.06 -7.38 1.16
CA ALA A 675 14.88 -8.18 0.25
C ALA A 675 16.38 -7.80 0.35
N GLU A 676 16.70 -6.51 0.46
CA GLU A 676 18.06 -6.02 0.72
C GLU A 676 18.63 -6.58 2.03
N ALA A 677 17.80 -6.70 3.07
CA ALA A 677 18.19 -7.31 4.34
C ALA A 677 18.32 -8.85 4.28
N GLY A 678 17.97 -9.48 3.14
CA GLY A 678 18.05 -10.92 2.94
C GLY A 678 16.81 -11.70 3.36
N VAL A 679 15.66 -11.02 3.54
CA VAL A 679 14.38 -11.69 3.81
C VAL A 679 13.85 -12.33 2.53
N PRO A 680 13.59 -13.65 2.50
CA PRO A 680 12.95 -14.32 1.37
C PRO A 680 11.58 -13.70 1.02
N TYR A 681 11.28 -13.54 -0.27
CA TYR A 681 10.03 -12.89 -0.71
C TYR A 681 8.77 -13.74 -0.45
N ASP A 682 8.90 -15.04 -0.24
CA ASP A 682 7.80 -15.98 0.02
C ASP A 682 7.23 -15.89 1.43
N MET A 683 7.99 -15.33 2.37
CA MET A 683 7.49 -14.99 3.71
C MET A 683 6.96 -13.55 3.82
N VAL A 684 7.03 -12.77 2.74
CA VAL A 684 6.53 -11.38 2.69
C VAL A 684 5.20 -11.36 1.95
N LEU A 685 4.12 -11.14 2.70
CA LEU A 685 2.75 -11.18 2.21
C LEU A 685 2.14 -9.79 2.19
N GLU A 686 1.29 -9.54 1.20
CA GLU A 686 0.52 -8.32 1.10
C GLU A 686 -0.67 -8.34 2.07
N MET A 687 -1.18 -7.16 2.42
CA MET A 687 -2.26 -7.01 3.41
C MET A 687 -3.49 -7.87 3.12
N GLU A 688 -3.92 -7.97 1.86
CA GLU A 688 -5.09 -8.78 1.47
C GLU A 688 -4.85 -10.28 1.63
N GLU A 689 -3.59 -10.73 1.55
CA GLU A 689 -3.21 -12.14 1.66
C GLU A 689 -3.07 -12.60 3.12
N ILE A 690 -2.73 -11.68 4.04
CA ILE A 690 -2.38 -12.01 5.43
C ILE A 690 -3.44 -11.59 6.46
N ASN A 691 -4.40 -10.71 6.11
CA ASN A 691 -5.32 -10.14 7.10
C ASN A 691 -6.21 -11.19 7.80
N ASP A 692 -6.63 -12.24 7.08
CA ASP A 692 -7.48 -13.29 7.63
C ASP A 692 -6.74 -14.21 8.62
N ASP A 693 -5.40 -14.18 8.62
CA ASP A 693 -4.55 -15.03 9.44
C ASP A 693 -4.27 -14.43 10.84
N PHE A 694 -4.56 -13.15 11.07
CA PHE A 694 -4.25 -12.50 12.37
C PHE A 694 -4.95 -13.19 13.55
N LYS A 695 -6.19 -13.66 13.38
CA LYS A 695 -6.96 -14.36 14.42
C LYS A 695 -6.30 -15.67 14.91
N ASP A 696 -5.53 -16.33 14.02
CA ASP A 696 -4.85 -17.59 14.28
C ASP A 696 -3.35 -17.39 14.61
N THR A 697 -2.96 -16.14 14.90
CA THR A 697 -1.58 -15.73 15.16
C THR A 697 -1.32 -15.56 16.66
N ASP A 698 -0.22 -16.14 17.14
CA ASP A 698 0.13 -16.11 18.57
C ASP A 698 0.72 -14.75 18.97
N LEU A 699 1.55 -14.17 18.11
CA LEU A 699 2.22 -12.91 18.38
C LEU A 699 2.35 -12.05 17.13
N VAL A 700 2.05 -10.76 17.25
CA VAL A 700 2.34 -9.77 16.20
C VAL A 700 3.39 -8.77 16.69
N LEU A 701 4.45 -8.57 15.89
CA LEU A 701 5.45 -7.53 16.13
C LEU A 701 5.19 -6.35 15.18
N VAL A 702 4.70 -5.24 15.74
CA VAL A 702 4.49 -3.99 15.00
C VAL A 702 5.72 -3.11 15.15
N ILE A 703 6.49 -2.93 14.07
CA ILE A 703 7.80 -2.26 14.15
C ILE A 703 7.77 -0.97 13.32
N GLY A 704 7.68 0.18 13.99
CA GLY A 704 7.73 1.48 13.32
C GLY A 704 6.55 1.78 12.40
N ALA A 705 5.42 1.10 12.58
CA ALA A 705 4.13 1.37 11.94
C ALA A 705 3.16 2.00 12.95
N ASN A 706 2.24 2.83 12.46
CA ASN A 706 1.20 3.43 13.30
C ASN A 706 -0.16 3.46 12.57
N ASP A 707 -0.29 4.30 11.54
CA ASP A 707 -1.58 4.50 10.86
C ASP A 707 -2.06 3.23 10.14
N THR A 708 -1.14 2.43 9.60
CA THR A 708 -1.43 1.18 8.87
C THR A 708 -1.90 0.02 9.75
N VAL A 709 -1.92 0.19 11.07
CA VAL A 709 -2.39 -0.80 12.06
C VAL A 709 -3.46 -0.21 12.99
N ASN A 710 -3.98 0.98 12.68
CA ASN A 710 -4.82 1.74 13.59
C ASN A 710 -6.30 1.30 13.51
N SER A 711 -6.84 0.77 14.60
CA SER A 711 -8.24 0.28 14.65
C SER A 711 -9.29 1.37 14.49
N ALA A 712 -8.94 2.64 14.71
CA ALA A 712 -9.85 3.78 14.50
C ALA A 712 -10.34 3.88 13.06
N ALA A 713 -9.62 3.30 12.08
CA ALA A 713 -10.07 3.24 10.70
C ALA A 713 -11.36 2.40 10.53
N GLU A 714 -11.58 1.38 11.38
CA GLU A 714 -12.79 0.54 11.35
C GLU A 714 -13.79 0.88 12.47
N GLU A 715 -13.29 1.29 13.63
CA GLU A 715 -14.10 1.48 14.85
C GLU A 715 -14.68 2.90 14.98
N ASP A 716 -14.05 3.93 14.39
CA ASP A 716 -14.46 5.32 14.51
C ASP A 716 -14.80 5.97 13.15
N PRO A 717 -16.08 6.18 12.81
CA PRO A 717 -16.47 6.83 11.56
C PRO A 717 -16.04 8.30 11.47
N ASN A 718 -15.71 8.95 12.60
CA ASN A 718 -15.23 10.34 12.62
C ASN A 718 -13.70 10.44 12.59
N SER A 719 -12.99 9.31 12.55
CA SER A 719 -11.54 9.31 12.41
C SER A 719 -11.11 9.91 11.07
N ILE A 720 -9.97 10.61 11.07
CA ILE A 720 -9.37 11.16 9.85
C ILE A 720 -8.98 10.06 8.86
N ILE A 721 -8.77 8.83 9.34
CA ILE A 721 -8.46 7.63 8.55
C ILE A 721 -9.63 6.65 8.46
N ALA A 722 -10.85 7.07 8.80
CA ALA A 722 -12.04 6.22 8.72
C ALA A 722 -12.16 5.53 7.34
N GLY A 723 -12.43 4.23 7.32
CA GLY A 723 -12.54 3.42 6.10
C GLY A 723 -11.23 3.08 5.39
N MET A 724 -10.07 3.53 5.89
CA MET A 724 -8.77 3.07 5.41
C MET A 724 -8.62 1.57 5.70
N PRO A 725 -8.35 0.71 4.69
CA PRO A 725 -7.97 -0.66 4.95
C PRO A 725 -6.69 -0.67 5.79
N VAL A 726 -6.63 -1.47 6.85
CA VAL A 726 -5.46 -1.57 7.74
C VAL A 726 -5.13 -3.03 8.04
N LEU A 727 -3.92 -3.28 8.53
CA LEU A 727 -3.53 -4.59 9.05
C LEU A 727 -4.20 -4.78 10.42
N LYS A 728 -5.06 -5.81 10.54
CA LYS A 728 -5.92 -6.03 11.72
C LYS A 728 -5.18 -6.72 12.87
N VAL A 729 -4.05 -6.15 13.27
CA VAL A 729 -3.10 -6.76 14.23
C VAL A 729 -3.73 -7.05 15.59
N TRP A 730 -4.75 -6.27 15.99
CA TRP A 730 -5.44 -6.43 17.27
C TRP A 730 -6.27 -7.73 17.38
N LEU A 731 -6.46 -8.46 16.27
CA LEU A 731 -7.13 -9.76 16.27
C LEU A 731 -6.21 -10.91 16.74
N ALA A 732 -4.90 -10.68 16.83
CA ALA A 732 -3.96 -11.67 17.32
C ALA A 732 -4.02 -11.84 18.86
N LYS A 733 -3.47 -12.94 19.36
CA LYS A 733 -3.48 -13.23 20.80
C LYS A 733 -2.67 -12.21 21.61
N GLN A 734 -1.53 -11.76 21.08
CA GLN A 734 -0.68 -10.74 21.69
C GLN A 734 -0.05 -9.85 20.61
N VAL A 735 0.08 -8.56 20.89
CA VAL A 735 0.72 -7.57 20.02
C VAL A 735 1.84 -6.87 20.79
N ILE A 736 3.03 -6.76 20.20
CA ILE A 736 4.11 -5.91 20.70
C ILE A 736 4.30 -4.75 19.72
N VAL A 737 4.15 -3.53 20.20
CA VAL A 737 4.35 -2.31 19.41
C VAL A 737 5.68 -1.65 19.78
N MET A 738 6.57 -1.57 18.80
CA MET A 738 7.90 -0.98 18.94
C MET A 738 7.94 0.42 18.35
N LYS A 739 8.11 1.44 19.21
CA LYS A 739 8.19 2.86 18.82
C LYS A 739 8.96 3.69 19.87
N ARG A 740 9.39 4.90 19.48
CA ARG A 740 10.20 5.78 20.35
C ARG A 740 9.45 6.36 21.55
N SER A 741 8.17 6.70 21.38
CA SER A 741 7.31 7.30 22.39
C SER A 741 5.84 7.07 22.03
N LEU A 742 4.89 7.41 22.91
CA LEU A 742 3.45 7.34 22.62
C LEU A 742 2.93 8.39 21.64
N GLY A 743 3.80 9.21 21.02
CA GLY A 743 3.40 10.24 20.06
C GLY A 743 2.66 9.71 18.83
N VAL A 744 1.98 10.64 18.15
CA VAL A 744 1.12 10.35 16.99
C VAL A 744 1.90 9.92 15.73
N GLY A 745 1.17 9.29 14.80
CA GLY A 745 1.65 8.89 13.48
C GLY A 745 1.63 10.04 12.47
N TYR A 746 1.55 9.71 11.18
CA TYR A 746 1.48 10.73 10.13
C TYR A 746 0.12 11.41 10.11
N ALA A 747 -0.96 10.64 10.27
CA ALA A 747 -2.32 11.15 10.32
C ALA A 747 -2.60 12.04 11.56
N ALA A 748 -1.61 12.20 12.45
CA ALA A 748 -1.70 12.97 13.69
C ALA A 748 -2.88 12.55 14.59
N VAL A 749 -3.24 11.27 14.54
CA VAL A 749 -4.31 10.67 15.35
C VAL A 749 -3.72 9.68 16.35
N ASP A 750 -4.32 9.60 17.54
CA ASP A 750 -3.98 8.56 18.52
C ASP A 750 -4.43 7.19 18.01
N ASN A 751 -3.72 6.15 18.44
CA ASN A 751 -4.00 4.79 18.01
C ASN A 751 -4.62 3.99 19.16
N PRO A 752 -5.91 3.61 19.07
CA PRO A 752 -6.59 2.89 20.14
C PRO A 752 -5.95 1.54 20.47
N ILE A 753 -5.22 0.92 19.53
CA ILE A 753 -4.57 -0.39 19.77
C ILE A 753 -3.55 -0.31 20.91
N PHE A 754 -2.91 0.85 21.14
CA PHE A 754 -1.90 1.00 22.20
C PHE A 754 -2.48 0.82 23.61
N TYR A 755 -3.81 0.89 23.73
CA TYR A 755 -4.55 0.82 24.98
C TYR A 755 -5.45 -0.43 25.06
N LYS A 756 -5.34 -1.35 24.10
CA LYS A 756 -6.06 -2.64 24.14
C LYS A 756 -5.31 -3.62 25.05
N GLU A 757 -6.06 -4.49 25.74
CA GLU A 757 -5.52 -5.41 26.76
C GLU A 757 -4.47 -6.40 26.21
N ASN A 758 -4.60 -6.80 24.94
CA ASN A 758 -3.69 -7.71 24.24
C ASN A 758 -2.55 -6.98 23.51
N THR A 759 -2.21 -5.75 23.92
CA THR A 759 -1.14 -4.97 23.31
C THR A 759 -0.17 -4.47 24.37
N ALA A 760 1.11 -4.77 24.16
CA ALA A 760 2.22 -4.32 24.96
C ALA A 760 3.12 -3.37 24.16
N MET A 761 3.49 -2.25 24.78
CA MET A 761 4.41 -1.27 24.21
C MET A 761 5.84 -1.65 24.58
N LEU A 762 6.73 -1.73 23.59
CA LEU A 762 8.18 -1.84 23.79
C LEU A 762 8.82 -0.54 23.30
N LEU A 763 9.02 0.40 24.23
CA LEU A 763 9.49 1.74 23.87
C LEU A 763 11.01 1.78 23.63
N GLY A 764 11.41 2.50 22.59
CA GLY A 764 12.82 2.69 22.26
C GLY A 764 13.06 3.00 20.78
N ASP A 765 14.33 3.25 20.45
CA ASP A 765 14.77 3.29 19.07
C ASP A 765 14.65 1.90 18.43
N ALA A 766 14.13 1.82 17.21
CA ALA A 766 13.84 0.54 16.55
C ALA A 766 15.10 -0.29 16.32
N LYS A 767 16.24 0.34 16.01
CA LYS A 767 17.49 -0.40 15.80
C LYS A 767 18.03 -0.95 17.11
N LYS A 768 18.13 -0.11 18.13
CA LYS A 768 18.61 -0.54 19.46
C LYS A 768 17.77 -1.69 20.03
N THR A 769 16.45 -1.60 19.91
CA THR A 769 15.54 -2.63 20.41
C THR A 769 15.61 -3.91 19.58
N CYS A 770 15.69 -3.83 18.24
CA CYS A 770 15.89 -5.03 17.40
C CYS A 770 17.25 -5.70 17.66
N ASP A 771 18.34 -4.94 17.81
CA ASP A 771 19.67 -5.46 18.14
C ASP A 771 19.64 -6.16 19.52
N ALA A 772 18.95 -5.58 20.51
CA ALA A 772 18.80 -6.18 21.83
C ALA A 772 17.96 -7.47 21.81
N LEU A 773 16.82 -7.46 21.10
CA LEU A 773 15.98 -8.65 20.92
C LEU A 773 16.76 -9.77 20.24
N LEU A 774 17.48 -9.47 19.15
CA LEU A 774 18.32 -10.44 18.46
C LEU A 774 19.38 -11.04 19.39
N GLY A 775 20.05 -10.20 20.19
CA GLY A 775 21.07 -10.64 21.14
C GLY A 775 20.52 -11.63 22.18
N GLU A 776 19.37 -11.35 22.76
CA GLU A 776 18.73 -12.22 23.77
C GLU A 776 18.09 -13.47 23.15
N VAL A 777 17.41 -13.34 22.01
CA VAL A 777 16.85 -14.48 21.25
C VAL A 777 17.97 -15.46 20.89
N THR A 778 19.13 -14.96 20.47
CA THR A 778 20.28 -15.81 20.13
C THR A 778 20.89 -16.48 21.36
N LYS A 779 20.88 -15.85 22.53
CA LYS A 779 21.35 -16.49 23.77
C LYS A 779 20.41 -17.59 24.23
N GLU A 780 19.11 -17.31 24.27
CA GLU A 780 18.11 -18.25 24.79
C GLU A 780 17.81 -19.40 23.83
N LEU A 781 17.78 -19.14 22.52
CA LEU A 781 17.51 -20.16 21.51
C LEU A 781 18.78 -20.69 20.84
N GLY A 782 19.97 -20.11 21.06
CA GLY A 782 21.22 -20.58 20.44
C GLY A 782 21.85 -21.80 21.13
N SER A 783 21.31 -22.21 22.28
CA SER A 783 21.56 -23.55 22.86
C SER A 783 20.54 -24.58 22.33
#